data_AF-A0A932QE35-F1
#
_entry.id   AF-A0A932QE35-F1
#
_cell.length_a   1.000
_cell.length_b   1.000
_cell.length_c   1.000
_cell.angle_alpha   90.00
_cell.angle_beta   90.00
_cell.angle_gamma   90.00
#
_symmetry.space_group_name_H-M   'P 1'
#
loop_
_entity.id
_entity.type
_entity.pdbx_description
1 polymer ?
#
loop_
_entity_poly.entity_id
_entity_poly.type
_entity_poly.pdbx_seq_one_letter_code
_entity_poly.pdbx_strand_id
1 'polypeptide(L)'
;MRTLRIILALGPYVVSFFRDRRRWLWWGAPVVRTPPFHARRARGLVAAITALGPTFVKLAQVFASRADLIPEPYLGELGVLVDAVPPFPVSEVDRIVSESYDGARPEQIFETFNRIPVAAASLGQVHRATHRGRDVAVKILRPGIERIIERDLAAARRILGWVNRRWTHPHAMGLLAVVEEFSARIHEELDFRLEAEFAEEIGRNFAGNRDVVIPRVVHELTRQRVLVLDFIEGTRIDKLRPDQVQVKRLVQTLVAVYVQMMLVDGLFHADPHPGNLMVTDDGRLVLLDFGMVVRVEQATRGVLTRTVLAAIRRDPQGVAAGFQALGLVIPGTSDEVVHRLAELLIVNAFGKTTTQQRIDALLADRVMKTLYDFPIQLPRDMVYFARTAALIEGVGTKYDPYFQAIPIASPVVLRMRTRILRSVGEAAQPTPEEIATVAGYTLGKAARWVVDSLESVRAKFPTRASSMRSIPPASTTIVAALAAVTLAAAPRLAPAQSAATAGATAPGSALPSVEQQVAAAVLPLPKDLQAGATVMGYRSKDKLEVIRQGKNGMTCLALYVTRPDFHVACYHKSLEPFMSRGRELTAAGVKDPQRDSVRFREIKSGKLKMPAVGALYTLTGKKEDYDAATNKLSRARPLSVVYIPYATPESVGVSAVPLPDQPWIMFPGTPKAHIMIVGSMTP
;
A
#
# COMPACT_ATOMS: atom_id res chain seq x y z
N MET A 1 22.20 -16.30 33.66
CA MET A 1 22.30 -16.87 32.29
C MET A 1 21.32 -16.26 31.29
N ARG A 2 19.99 -16.23 31.53
CA ARG A 2 19.01 -15.72 30.55
C ARG A 2 19.23 -14.25 30.13
N THR A 3 19.51 -13.36 31.09
CA THR A 3 19.84 -11.94 30.83
C THR A 3 21.02 -11.78 29.89
N LEU A 4 22.09 -12.56 30.10
CA LEU A 4 23.27 -12.55 29.25
C LEU A 4 22.92 -12.99 27.82
N ARG A 5 22.09 -14.03 27.65
CA ARG A 5 21.61 -14.47 26.34
C ARG A 5 20.83 -13.37 25.61
N ILE A 6 19.97 -12.63 26.31
CA ILE A 6 19.23 -11.50 25.75
C ILE A 6 20.19 -10.38 25.32
N ILE A 7 21.15 -10.01 26.18
CA ILE A 7 22.16 -8.99 25.89
C ILE A 7 23.03 -9.41 24.70
N LEU A 8 23.46 -10.67 24.61
CA LEU A 8 24.26 -11.16 23.49
C LEU A 8 23.47 -11.20 22.18
N ALA A 9 22.18 -11.56 22.23
CA ALA A 9 21.32 -11.61 21.06
C ALA A 9 20.94 -10.22 20.53
N LEU A 10 20.56 -9.28 21.42
CA LEU A 10 20.05 -7.96 21.04
C LEU A 10 21.12 -6.86 21.06
N GLY A 11 22.17 -7.03 21.86
CA GLY A 11 23.24 -6.06 22.05
C GLY A 11 23.94 -5.61 20.76
N PRO A 12 24.28 -6.50 19.80
CA PRO A 12 24.84 -6.09 18.51
C PRO A 12 23.94 -5.10 17.76
N TYR A 13 22.62 -5.26 17.84
CA TYR A 13 21.65 -4.38 17.19
C TYR A 13 21.55 -3.03 17.90
N VAL A 14 21.55 -3.03 19.24
CA VAL A 14 21.58 -1.82 20.07
C VAL A 14 22.85 -1.00 19.75
N VAL A 15 24.02 -1.63 19.75
CA VAL A 15 25.30 -0.98 19.38
C VAL A 15 25.26 -0.46 17.95
N SER A 16 24.70 -1.24 17.01
CA SER A 16 24.55 -0.82 15.61
C SER A 16 23.67 0.43 15.47
N PHE A 17 22.57 0.51 16.23
CA PHE A 17 21.67 1.66 16.25
C PHE A 17 22.35 2.92 16.81
N PHE A 18 23.11 2.79 17.89
CA PHE A 18 23.93 3.89 18.41
C PHE A 18 24.99 4.35 17.39
N ARG A 19 25.60 3.41 16.66
CA ARG A 19 26.59 3.71 15.61
C ARG A 19 26.02 4.42 14.39
N ASP A 20 24.71 4.30 14.15
CA ASP A 20 24.04 5.04 13.09
C ASP A 20 23.83 6.51 13.50
N ARG A 21 23.53 6.77 14.78
CA ARG A 21 23.42 8.13 15.33
C ARG A 21 24.78 8.82 15.51
N ARG A 22 25.86 8.09 15.83
CA ARG A 22 27.23 8.62 15.95
C ARG A 22 28.26 7.59 15.47
N ARG A 23 29.24 8.00 14.65
CA ARG A 23 30.27 7.11 14.06
C ARG A 23 30.96 6.19 15.07
N TRP A 24 31.14 6.69 16.29
CA TRP A 24 31.54 5.96 17.49
C TRP A 24 30.45 6.09 18.56
N LEU A 25 30.38 5.12 19.49
CA LEU A 25 29.34 5.06 20.54
C LEU A 25 29.13 6.39 21.31
N TRP A 26 30.14 7.26 21.36
CA TRP A 26 30.08 8.54 22.08
C TRP A 26 30.44 9.79 21.23
N TRP A 27 31.02 9.65 20.03
CA TRP A 27 31.50 10.78 19.21
C TRP A 27 31.54 10.50 17.69
N GLY A 28 31.54 11.55 16.87
CA GLY A 28 31.64 11.48 15.40
C GLY A 28 30.28 11.53 14.67
N ALA A 29 30.31 12.00 13.43
CA ALA A 29 29.11 12.24 12.62
C ALA A 29 28.25 10.98 12.39
N PRO A 30 26.92 11.10 12.21
CA PRO A 30 26.06 9.97 11.88
C PRO A 30 26.59 9.20 10.66
N VAL A 31 26.52 7.86 10.70
CA VAL A 31 26.90 7.05 9.55
C VAL A 31 25.67 6.88 8.68
N VAL A 32 25.65 7.50 7.50
CA VAL A 32 24.58 7.30 6.52
C VAL A 32 24.63 5.85 6.04
N ARG A 33 23.55 5.10 6.30
CA ARG A 33 23.41 3.70 5.90
C ARG A 33 22.47 3.60 4.71
N THR A 34 22.70 2.60 3.86
CA THR A 34 21.85 2.35 2.69
C THR A 34 20.58 1.58 3.09
N PRO A 35 19.45 1.75 2.39
CA PRO A 35 18.23 0.97 2.66
C PRO A 35 18.43 -0.55 2.70
N PRO A 36 19.25 -1.18 1.81
CA PRO A 36 19.55 -2.61 1.88
C PRO A 36 20.24 -3.05 3.17
N PHE A 37 21.02 -2.17 3.80
CA PHE A 37 21.66 -2.46 5.07
C PHE A 37 20.65 -2.48 6.22
N HIS A 38 19.68 -1.55 6.24
CA HIS A 38 18.58 -1.57 7.20
C HIS A 38 17.73 -2.83 7.04
N ALA A 39 17.36 -3.21 5.82
CA ALA A 39 16.61 -4.44 5.55
C ALA A 39 17.34 -5.71 6.00
N ARG A 40 18.66 -5.81 5.74
CA ARG A 40 19.47 -6.94 6.23
C ARG A 40 19.54 -6.98 7.76
N ARG A 41 19.69 -5.82 8.39
CA ARG A 41 19.72 -5.72 9.86
C ARG A 41 18.36 -6.08 10.47
N ALA A 42 17.26 -5.62 9.87
CA ALA A 42 15.91 -5.92 10.30
C ALA A 42 15.64 -7.44 10.25
N ARG A 43 16.02 -8.12 9.16
CA ARG A 43 15.99 -9.60 9.08
C ARG A 43 16.79 -10.29 10.18
N GLY A 44 18.00 -9.80 10.45
CA GLY A 44 18.83 -10.33 11.53
C GLY A 44 18.19 -10.13 12.91
N LEU A 45 17.61 -8.95 13.16
CA LEU A 45 16.93 -8.63 14.42
C LEU A 45 15.72 -9.54 14.63
N VAL A 46 14.92 -9.74 13.58
CA VAL A 46 13.78 -10.67 13.56
C VAL A 46 14.22 -12.08 13.89
N ALA A 47 15.27 -12.60 13.23
CA ALA A 47 15.82 -13.92 13.55
C ALA A 47 16.29 -14.02 15.01
N ALA A 48 16.92 -12.97 15.55
CA ALA A 48 17.35 -12.92 16.95
C ALA A 48 16.15 -12.92 17.92
N ILE A 49 15.09 -12.16 17.61
CA ILE A 49 13.83 -12.13 18.37
C ILE A 49 13.17 -13.51 18.37
N THR A 50 13.04 -14.15 17.20
CA THR A 50 12.50 -15.52 17.08
C THR A 50 13.31 -16.51 17.92
N ALA A 51 14.65 -16.43 17.86
CA ALA A 51 15.53 -17.30 18.63
C ALA A 51 15.50 -17.07 20.15
N LEU A 52 15.05 -15.88 20.60
CA LEU A 52 14.81 -15.61 22.01
C LEU A 52 13.51 -16.29 22.49
N GLY A 53 12.54 -16.50 21.61
CA GLY A 53 11.36 -17.31 21.86
C GLY A 53 10.07 -16.47 22.03
N PRO A 54 8.99 -17.11 22.50
CA PRO A 54 7.62 -16.61 22.35
C PRO A 54 7.37 -15.27 23.05
N THR A 55 7.97 -15.03 24.23
CA THR A 55 7.85 -13.75 24.93
C THR A 55 8.36 -12.58 24.08
N PHE A 56 9.51 -12.75 23.42
CA PHE A 56 10.11 -11.70 22.61
C PHE A 56 9.40 -11.52 21.28
N VAL A 57 8.84 -12.60 20.70
CA VAL A 57 7.95 -12.52 19.54
C VAL A 57 6.71 -11.69 19.87
N LYS A 58 6.04 -11.96 20.99
CA LYS A 58 4.86 -11.21 21.45
C LYS A 58 5.20 -9.75 21.82
N LEU A 59 6.30 -9.53 22.54
CA LEU A 59 6.81 -8.18 22.80
C LEU A 59 7.09 -7.43 21.50
N ALA A 60 7.67 -8.07 20.50
CA ALA A 60 7.95 -7.45 19.22
C ALA A 60 6.66 -7.09 18.44
N GLN A 61 5.58 -7.86 18.57
CA GLN A 61 4.26 -7.51 18.03
C GLN A 61 3.69 -6.24 18.69
N VAL A 62 3.88 -6.09 20.01
CA VAL A 62 3.49 -4.90 20.77
C VAL A 62 4.40 -3.71 20.46
N PHE A 63 5.71 -3.91 20.32
CA PHE A 63 6.60 -2.84 19.89
C PHE A 63 6.33 -2.41 18.46
N ALA A 64 5.96 -3.34 17.58
CA ALA A 64 5.50 -3.00 16.25
C ALA A 64 4.17 -2.23 16.26
N SER A 65 3.42 -2.20 17.39
CA SER A 65 2.24 -1.34 17.54
C SER A 65 2.60 0.03 18.14
N ARG A 66 3.89 0.29 18.37
CA ARG A 66 4.45 1.56 18.83
C ARG A 66 5.34 2.14 17.73
N ALA A 67 4.69 2.74 16.71
CA ALA A 67 5.36 3.33 15.55
C ALA A 67 6.34 4.46 15.92
N ASP A 68 6.20 5.04 17.11
CA ASP A 68 7.12 6.01 17.71
C ASP A 68 8.47 5.41 18.14
N LEU A 69 8.55 4.09 18.29
CA LEU A 69 9.72 3.38 18.80
C LEU A 69 10.50 2.60 17.73
N ILE A 70 9.85 2.23 16.62
CA ILE A 70 10.43 1.35 15.60
C ILE A 70 10.35 2.00 14.20
N PRO A 71 11.49 2.22 13.51
CA PRO A 71 11.50 2.75 12.15
C PRO A 71 10.86 1.78 11.13
N GLU A 72 10.28 2.35 10.07
CA GLU A 72 9.51 1.63 9.03
C GLU A 72 10.20 0.39 8.43
N PRO A 73 11.53 0.38 8.11
CA PRO A 73 12.19 -0.81 7.58
C PRO A 73 12.19 -2.03 8.52
N TYR A 74 11.96 -1.81 9.81
CA TYR A 74 11.86 -2.87 10.81
C TYR A 74 10.42 -3.34 10.98
N LEU A 75 9.43 -2.47 10.81
CA LEU A 75 8.01 -2.82 10.95
C LEU A 75 7.58 -3.88 9.93
N GLY A 76 8.03 -3.76 8.67
CA GLY A 76 7.73 -4.75 7.63
C GLY A 76 8.28 -6.15 7.94
N GLU A 77 9.52 -6.22 8.45
CA GLU A 77 10.18 -7.50 8.78
C GLU A 77 9.62 -8.09 10.10
N LEU A 78 9.20 -7.26 11.05
CA LEU A 78 8.54 -7.73 12.28
C LEU A 78 7.20 -8.41 11.99
N GLY A 79 6.53 -8.08 10.87
CA GLY A 79 5.35 -8.79 10.38
C GLY A 79 5.60 -10.28 10.07
N VAL A 80 6.86 -10.68 9.82
CA VAL A 80 7.25 -12.06 9.50
C VAL A 80 7.34 -12.96 10.75
N LEU A 81 7.39 -12.36 11.95
CA LEU A 81 7.56 -13.10 13.22
C LEU A 81 6.39 -14.05 13.56
N VAL A 82 5.28 -13.98 12.82
CA VAL A 82 4.02 -14.64 13.16
C VAL A 82 4.00 -16.13 12.80
N ASP A 83 4.81 -16.58 11.83
CA ASP A 83 4.64 -17.91 11.21
C ASP A 83 5.76 -18.94 11.53
N ALA A 84 6.70 -18.65 12.46
CA ALA A 84 7.95 -19.44 12.58
C ALA A 84 8.29 -19.97 13.99
N VAL A 85 7.31 -20.54 14.71
CA VAL A 85 7.62 -21.26 15.96
C VAL A 85 7.34 -22.76 15.80
N PRO A 86 8.32 -23.65 16.06
CA PRO A 86 8.10 -25.07 15.92
C PRO A 86 7.03 -25.60 16.90
N PRO A 87 6.29 -26.65 16.52
CA PRO A 87 5.37 -27.33 17.41
C PRO A 87 6.12 -27.98 18.58
N PHE A 88 5.45 -28.10 19.73
CA PHE A 88 5.97 -28.84 20.87
C PHE A 88 5.58 -30.33 20.78
N PRO A 89 6.33 -31.22 21.46
CA PRO A 89 6.13 -32.67 21.35
C PRO A 89 4.73 -33.12 21.73
N VAL A 90 4.24 -34.19 21.09
CA VAL A 90 2.94 -34.80 21.37
C VAL A 90 2.80 -35.24 22.83
N SER A 91 3.89 -35.67 23.48
CA SER A 91 3.86 -36.02 24.90
C SER A 91 3.44 -34.85 25.79
N GLU A 92 3.80 -33.61 25.42
CA GLU A 92 3.37 -32.40 26.15
C GLU A 92 1.92 -32.07 25.84
N VAL A 93 1.45 -32.33 24.61
CA VAL A 93 0.03 -32.21 24.23
C VAL A 93 -0.82 -33.12 25.11
N ASP A 94 -0.49 -34.41 25.16
CA ASP A 94 -1.23 -35.40 25.94
C ASP A 94 -1.21 -35.05 27.43
N ARG A 95 -0.07 -34.57 27.95
CA ARG A 95 0.05 -34.10 29.35
C ARG A 95 -0.85 -32.90 29.65
N ILE A 96 -0.80 -31.85 28.82
CA ILE A 96 -1.60 -30.63 29.03
C ILE A 96 -3.09 -30.92 28.95
N VAL A 97 -3.52 -31.75 27.98
CA VAL A 97 -4.91 -32.18 27.86
C VAL A 97 -5.30 -32.96 29.12
N SER A 98 -4.53 -33.97 29.51
CA SER A 98 -4.81 -34.75 30.73
C SER A 98 -4.91 -33.88 31.99
N GLU A 99 -3.99 -32.93 32.18
CA GLU A 99 -4.05 -31.97 33.28
C GLU A 99 -5.28 -31.04 33.23
N SER A 100 -5.79 -30.73 32.03
CA SER A 100 -6.93 -29.82 31.86
C SER A 100 -8.28 -30.51 32.04
N TYR A 101 -8.32 -31.85 31.97
CA TYR A 101 -9.54 -32.67 32.04
C TYR A 101 -9.42 -33.80 33.08
N ASP A 102 -8.93 -33.48 34.28
CA ASP A 102 -8.94 -34.38 35.45
C ASP A 102 -8.32 -35.76 35.21
N GLY A 103 -7.24 -35.80 34.42
CA GLY A 103 -6.50 -37.03 34.10
C GLY A 103 -6.98 -37.74 32.82
N ALA A 104 -8.06 -37.30 32.18
CA ALA A 104 -8.59 -37.92 30.97
C ALA A 104 -7.64 -37.75 29.76
N ARG A 105 -7.41 -38.83 29.02
CA ARG A 105 -6.64 -38.81 27.78
C ARG A 105 -7.46 -38.18 26.64
N PRO A 106 -6.82 -37.61 25.59
CA PRO A 106 -7.53 -37.04 24.44
C PRO A 106 -8.60 -37.98 23.85
N GLU A 107 -8.34 -39.28 23.78
CA GLU A 107 -9.27 -40.29 23.23
C GLU A 107 -10.51 -40.55 24.11
N GLN A 108 -10.51 -40.08 25.35
CA GLN A 108 -11.68 -40.15 26.24
C GLN A 108 -12.57 -38.90 26.12
N ILE A 109 -12.05 -37.82 25.51
CA ILE A 109 -12.70 -36.52 25.38
C ILE A 109 -13.21 -36.32 23.95
N PHE A 110 -12.41 -36.75 22.98
CA PHE A 110 -12.65 -36.62 21.55
C PHE A 110 -12.81 -38.00 20.92
N GLU A 111 -13.75 -38.14 19.97
CA GLU A 111 -13.94 -39.36 19.18
C GLU A 111 -12.72 -39.66 18.32
N THR A 112 -12.11 -38.62 17.77
CA THR A 112 -10.81 -38.68 17.09
C THR A 112 -9.96 -37.49 17.53
N PHE A 113 -8.65 -37.66 17.62
CA PHE A 113 -7.71 -36.58 17.95
C PHE A 113 -6.43 -36.72 17.11
N ASN A 114 -6.18 -35.77 16.21
CA ASN A 114 -4.98 -35.78 15.38
C ASN A 114 -3.79 -35.22 16.16
N ARG A 115 -2.81 -36.08 16.45
CA ARG A 115 -1.56 -35.72 17.14
C ARG A 115 -0.64 -34.81 16.32
N ILE A 116 -0.82 -34.74 15.00
CA ILE A 116 -0.10 -33.80 14.16
C ILE A 116 -0.84 -32.46 14.21
N PRO A 117 -0.20 -31.37 14.66
CA PRO A 117 -0.86 -30.07 14.72
C PRO A 117 -1.13 -29.53 13.30
N VAL A 118 -2.29 -28.92 13.11
CA VAL A 118 -2.68 -28.21 11.89
C VAL A 118 -1.94 -26.88 11.78
N ALA A 119 -1.71 -26.23 12.92
CA ALA A 119 -0.98 -24.97 12.99
C ALA A 119 -0.20 -24.88 14.31
N ALA A 120 0.92 -24.16 14.29
CA ALA A 120 1.67 -23.78 15.47
C ALA A 120 1.82 -22.26 15.50
N ALA A 121 1.47 -21.65 16.62
CA ALA A 121 1.56 -20.22 16.86
C ALA A 121 2.54 -19.94 18.01
N SER A 122 2.74 -18.66 18.33
CA SER A 122 3.68 -18.24 19.37
C SER A 122 3.32 -18.77 20.76
N LEU A 123 2.04 -18.71 21.16
CA LEU A 123 1.57 -19.12 22.49
C LEU A 123 1.04 -20.56 22.55
N GLY A 124 0.79 -21.24 21.44
CA GLY A 124 0.19 -22.57 21.44
C GLY A 124 0.22 -23.25 20.08
N GLN A 125 -0.42 -24.41 19.97
CA GLN A 125 -0.62 -25.12 18.70
C GLN A 125 -2.03 -25.68 18.60
N VAL A 126 -2.51 -25.88 17.38
CA VAL A 126 -3.89 -26.26 17.08
C VAL A 126 -3.92 -27.66 16.49
N HIS A 127 -4.78 -28.52 17.04
CA HIS A 127 -5.02 -29.89 16.57
C HIS A 127 -6.44 -30.03 16.02
N ARG A 128 -6.62 -30.90 15.01
CA ARG A 128 -7.95 -31.29 14.53
C ARG A 128 -8.43 -32.48 15.36
N ALA A 129 -9.69 -32.44 15.80
CA ALA A 129 -10.33 -33.52 16.53
C ALA A 129 -11.81 -33.62 16.13
N THR A 130 -12.48 -34.69 16.55
CA THR A 130 -13.93 -34.86 16.37
C THR A 130 -14.61 -34.94 17.73
N HIS A 131 -15.69 -34.18 17.92
CA HIS A 131 -16.50 -34.18 19.14
C HIS A 131 -17.98 -34.15 18.80
N ARG A 132 -18.74 -35.15 19.28
CA ARG A 132 -20.18 -35.32 19.01
C ARG A 132 -20.50 -35.29 17.51
N GLY A 133 -19.69 -36.03 16.73
CA GLY A 133 -19.82 -36.10 15.27
C GLY A 133 -19.47 -34.82 14.50
N ARG A 134 -18.87 -33.81 15.13
CA ARG A 134 -18.42 -32.56 14.49
C ARG A 134 -16.92 -32.39 14.59
N ASP A 135 -16.32 -31.86 13.53
CA ASP A 135 -14.90 -31.51 13.58
C ASP A 135 -14.67 -30.24 14.38
N VAL A 136 -13.64 -30.27 15.23
CA VAL A 136 -13.26 -29.19 16.13
C VAL A 136 -11.76 -28.91 16.05
N ALA A 137 -11.41 -27.64 16.21
CA ALA A 137 -10.05 -27.16 16.38
C ALA A 137 -9.74 -27.07 17.88
N VAL A 138 -8.73 -27.81 18.33
CA VAL A 138 -8.29 -27.84 19.73
C VAL A 138 -6.97 -27.07 19.84
N LYS A 139 -7.05 -25.83 20.32
CA LYS A 139 -5.90 -24.94 20.55
C LYS A 139 -5.36 -25.19 21.97
N ILE A 140 -4.08 -25.50 22.07
CA ILE A 140 -3.43 -25.93 23.31
C ILE A 140 -2.27 -24.98 23.64
N LEU A 141 -2.27 -24.47 24.88
CA LEU A 141 -1.31 -23.50 25.36
C LEU A 141 0.07 -24.15 25.58
N ARG A 142 1.13 -23.50 25.09
CA ARG A 142 2.52 -23.99 25.14
C ARG A 142 2.93 -24.34 26.59
N PRO A 143 3.58 -25.50 26.81
CA PRO A 143 3.98 -25.93 28.15
C PRO A 143 4.96 -24.95 28.82
N GLY A 144 4.65 -24.57 30.06
CA GLY A 144 5.50 -23.72 30.90
C GLY A 144 5.73 -22.31 30.36
N ILE A 145 4.83 -21.82 29.50
CA ILE A 145 4.94 -20.50 28.87
C ILE A 145 4.90 -19.36 29.88
N GLU A 146 4.13 -19.50 30.95
CA GLU A 146 3.99 -18.55 32.06
C GLU A 146 5.36 -18.28 32.69
N ARG A 147 6.05 -19.34 33.10
CA ARG A 147 7.40 -19.25 33.69
C ARG A 147 8.44 -18.71 32.71
N ILE A 148 8.30 -19.00 31.42
CA ILE A 148 9.19 -18.45 30.38
C ILE A 148 8.98 -16.93 30.28
N ILE A 149 7.73 -16.48 30.23
CA ILE A 149 7.34 -15.07 30.15
C ILE A 149 7.83 -14.32 31.39
N GLU A 150 7.54 -14.82 32.60
CA GLU A 150 7.98 -14.20 33.86
C GLU A 150 9.50 -14.02 33.91
N ARG A 151 10.26 -15.06 33.56
CA ARG A 151 11.73 -15.02 33.54
C ARG A 151 12.25 -14.01 32.52
N ASP A 152 11.62 -13.92 31.37
CA ASP A 152 12.00 -13.01 30.29
C ASP A 152 11.67 -11.55 30.65
N LEU A 153 10.51 -11.29 31.23
CA LEU A 153 10.12 -9.97 31.74
C LEU A 153 11.03 -9.53 32.89
N ALA A 154 11.35 -10.41 33.84
CA ALA A 154 12.30 -10.11 34.91
C ALA A 154 13.71 -9.81 34.36
N ALA A 155 14.11 -10.43 33.26
CA ALA A 155 15.36 -10.11 32.59
C ALA A 155 15.30 -8.77 31.84
N ALA A 156 14.19 -8.50 31.12
CA ALA A 156 13.96 -7.24 30.43
C ALA A 156 13.94 -6.05 31.39
N ARG A 157 13.21 -6.14 32.50
CA ARG A 157 13.18 -5.13 33.57
C ARG A 157 14.57 -4.82 34.13
N ARG A 158 15.38 -5.85 34.39
CA ARG A 158 16.75 -5.66 34.89
C ARG A 158 17.64 -4.94 33.87
N ILE A 159 17.54 -5.30 32.60
CA ILE A 159 18.28 -4.65 31.50
C ILE A 159 17.85 -3.20 31.39
N LEU A 160 16.55 -2.93 31.26
CA LEU A 160 16.02 -1.58 31.07
C LEU A 160 16.22 -0.70 32.28
N GLY A 161 16.07 -1.23 33.50
CA GLY A 161 16.41 -0.50 34.73
C GLY A 161 17.89 -0.12 34.79
N TRP A 162 18.80 -1.00 34.37
CA TRP A 162 20.23 -0.66 34.28
C TRP A 162 20.52 0.40 33.21
N VAL A 163 19.95 0.24 32.01
CA VAL A 163 20.09 1.21 30.90
C VAL A 163 19.59 2.58 31.35
N ASN A 164 18.43 2.63 31.99
CA ASN A 164 17.77 3.86 32.41
C ASN A 164 18.54 4.60 33.51
N ARG A 165 19.14 3.87 34.47
CA ARG A 165 20.03 4.48 35.48
C ARG A 165 21.30 5.05 34.86
N ARG A 166 21.80 4.46 33.76
CA ARG A 166 23.07 4.87 33.14
C ARG A 166 22.91 5.94 32.06
N TRP A 167 21.74 5.96 31.40
CA TRP A 167 21.32 6.90 30.37
C TRP A 167 19.83 7.22 30.54
N THR A 168 19.53 8.29 31.27
CA THR A 168 18.18 8.85 31.40
C THR A 168 17.75 9.47 30.07
N HIS A 169 17.19 8.65 29.18
CA HIS A 169 16.69 9.07 27.87
C HIS A 169 15.19 8.74 27.76
N PRO A 170 14.33 9.65 27.25
CA PRO A 170 12.89 9.42 27.10
C PRO A 170 12.51 8.09 26.42
N HIS A 171 13.21 7.69 25.35
CA HIS A 171 13.00 6.38 24.71
C HIS A 171 13.25 5.16 25.61
N ALA A 172 14.20 5.21 26.55
CA ALA A 172 14.46 4.09 27.47
C ALA A 172 13.31 3.95 28.49
N MET A 173 12.78 5.08 28.96
CA MET A 173 11.56 5.11 29.79
C MET A 173 10.34 4.61 29.01
N GLY A 174 10.18 5.03 27.76
CA GLY A 174 9.12 4.56 26.88
C GLY A 174 9.16 3.05 26.64
N LEU A 175 10.37 2.49 26.43
CA LEU A 175 10.54 1.04 26.27
C LEU A 175 10.17 0.27 27.54
N LEU A 176 10.53 0.78 28.71
CA LEU A 176 10.15 0.19 29.99
C LEU A 176 8.64 0.24 30.20
N ALA A 177 7.99 1.37 29.88
CA ALA A 177 6.54 1.51 29.99
C ALA A 177 5.79 0.50 29.10
N VAL A 178 6.30 0.23 27.89
CA VAL A 178 5.73 -0.80 27.01
C VAL A 178 5.89 -2.21 27.59
N VAL A 179 7.06 -2.51 28.18
CA VAL A 179 7.28 -3.82 28.84
C VAL A 179 6.36 -4.01 30.04
N GLU A 180 6.12 -2.97 30.84
CA GLU A 180 5.21 -3.05 31.99
C GLU A 180 3.75 -3.21 31.55
N GLU A 181 3.31 -2.47 30.53
CA GLU A 181 1.97 -2.65 29.96
C GLU A 181 1.79 -4.07 29.39
N PHE A 182 2.77 -4.55 28.63
CA PHE A 182 2.74 -5.92 28.13
C PHE A 182 2.67 -6.92 29.27
N SER A 183 3.46 -6.74 30.34
CA SER A 183 3.39 -7.60 31.52
C SER A 183 2.02 -7.61 32.18
N ALA A 184 1.30 -6.49 32.15
CA ALA A 184 -0.04 -6.40 32.73
C ALA A 184 -1.07 -7.17 31.90
N ARG A 185 -0.96 -7.13 30.56
CA ARG A 185 -1.96 -7.73 29.64
C ARG A 185 -1.65 -9.14 29.17
N ILE A 186 -0.39 -9.57 29.14
CA ILE A 186 -0.01 -10.86 28.56
C ILE A 186 -0.69 -12.05 29.26
N HIS A 187 -1.04 -11.92 30.54
CA HIS A 187 -1.76 -12.96 31.27
C HIS A 187 -3.18 -13.19 30.74
N GLU A 188 -3.81 -12.16 30.16
CA GLU A 188 -5.12 -12.30 29.50
C GLU A 188 -5.00 -13.20 28.27
N GLU A 189 -3.90 -13.12 27.52
CA GLU A 189 -3.65 -14.01 26.37
C GLU A 189 -3.26 -15.46 26.76
N LEU A 190 -2.94 -15.71 28.04
CA LEU A 190 -2.61 -17.04 28.55
C LEU A 190 -3.84 -17.76 29.12
N ASP A 191 -5.00 -17.11 29.13
CA ASP A 191 -6.27 -17.71 29.55
C ASP A 191 -7.22 -17.83 28.37
N PHE A 192 -7.31 -19.03 27.82
CA PHE A 192 -8.19 -19.32 26.68
C PHE A 192 -9.68 -19.19 26.98
N ARG A 193 -10.08 -19.07 28.25
CA ARG A 193 -11.48 -18.75 28.59
C ARG A 193 -11.83 -17.32 28.18
N LEU A 194 -10.89 -16.37 28.33
CA LEU A 194 -11.10 -14.99 27.88
C LEU A 194 -11.18 -14.90 26.35
N GLU A 195 -10.33 -15.65 25.64
CA GLU A 195 -10.41 -15.74 24.18
C GLU A 195 -11.76 -16.31 23.72
N ALA A 196 -12.29 -17.32 24.40
CA ALA A 196 -13.63 -17.87 24.14
C ALA A 196 -14.74 -16.82 24.34
N GLU A 197 -14.71 -16.08 25.45
CA GLU A 197 -15.69 -15.02 25.73
C GLU A 197 -15.70 -13.95 24.63
N PHE A 198 -14.52 -13.53 24.16
CA PHE A 198 -14.41 -12.59 23.03
C PHE A 198 -14.93 -13.19 21.72
N ALA A 199 -14.61 -14.46 21.43
CA ALA A 199 -15.11 -15.14 20.23
C ALA A 199 -16.64 -15.21 20.23
N GLU A 200 -17.28 -15.46 21.37
CA GLU A 200 -18.73 -15.49 21.51
C GLU A 200 -19.38 -14.11 21.43
N GLU A 201 -18.79 -13.09 22.04
CA GLU A 201 -19.28 -11.72 21.94
C GLU A 201 -19.24 -11.23 20.48
N ILE A 202 -18.12 -11.47 19.79
CA ILE A 202 -17.98 -11.19 18.36
C ILE A 202 -18.97 -12.04 17.55
N GLY A 203 -19.10 -13.32 17.85
CA GLY A 203 -20.06 -14.23 17.22
C GLY A 203 -21.50 -13.74 17.33
N ARG A 204 -21.92 -13.24 18.50
CA ARG A 204 -23.23 -12.63 18.72
C ARG A 204 -23.41 -11.34 17.92
N ASN A 205 -22.39 -10.49 17.84
CA ASN A 205 -22.45 -9.25 17.07
C ASN A 205 -22.59 -9.50 15.55
N PHE A 206 -22.08 -10.64 15.06
CA PHE A 206 -22.22 -11.08 13.68
C PHE A 206 -23.39 -12.06 13.45
N ALA A 207 -24.23 -12.31 14.45
CA ALA A 207 -25.39 -13.18 14.32
C ALA A 207 -26.30 -12.67 13.17
N GLY A 208 -26.42 -13.47 12.11
CA GLY A 208 -27.20 -13.14 10.91
C GLY A 208 -26.40 -12.60 9.72
N ASN A 209 -25.10 -12.33 9.87
CA ASN A 209 -24.23 -12.01 8.75
C ASN A 209 -23.81 -13.29 8.01
N ARG A 210 -24.19 -13.42 6.73
CA ARG A 210 -23.89 -14.60 5.91
C ARG A 210 -22.50 -14.57 5.27
N ASP A 211 -21.84 -13.41 5.23
CA ASP A 211 -20.53 -13.25 4.61
C ASP A 211 -19.37 -13.52 5.60
N VAL A 212 -19.67 -13.77 6.87
CA VAL A 212 -18.68 -13.90 7.96
C VAL A 212 -18.95 -15.17 8.77
N VAL A 213 -17.90 -15.88 9.14
CA VAL A 213 -17.93 -17.07 9.98
C VAL A 213 -17.07 -16.84 11.20
N ILE A 214 -17.70 -16.91 12.37
CA ILE A 214 -17.01 -16.95 13.66
C ILE A 214 -17.13 -18.39 14.17
N PRO A 215 -16.02 -19.13 14.34
CA PRO A 215 -16.06 -20.48 14.87
C PRO A 215 -16.77 -20.51 16.22
N ARG A 216 -17.74 -21.41 16.38
CA ARG A 216 -18.47 -21.55 17.64
C ARG A 216 -17.55 -22.15 18.70
N VAL A 217 -17.58 -21.59 19.90
CA VAL A 217 -16.90 -22.15 21.07
C VAL A 217 -17.64 -23.39 21.57
N VAL A 218 -16.89 -24.45 21.85
CA VAL A 218 -17.37 -25.63 22.58
C VAL A 218 -17.07 -25.41 24.06
N HIS A 219 -17.97 -24.70 24.74
CA HIS A 219 -17.79 -24.25 26.11
C HIS A 219 -17.52 -25.39 27.10
N GLU A 220 -18.23 -26.51 26.96
CA GLU A 220 -18.10 -27.66 27.87
C GLU A 220 -16.68 -28.23 27.88
N LEU A 221 -15.93 -28.04 26.78
CA LEU A 221 -14.56 -28.48 26.63
C LEU A 221 -13.54 -27.35 26.81
N THR A 222 -13.95 -26.10 26.91
CA THR A 222 -12.98 -24.99 27.05
C THR A 222 -12.46 -24.90 28.48
N ARG A 223 -11.14 -24.73 28.62
CA ARG A 223 -10.38 -24.61 29.88
C ARG A 223 -9.33 -23.52 29.72
N GLN A 224 -8.68 -23.12 30.81
CA GLN A 224 -7.63 -22.10 30.79
C GLN A 224 -6.52 -22.39 29.76
N ARG A 225 -6.13 -23.66 29.59
CA ARG A 225 -5.03 -24.09 28.70
C ARG A 225 -5.47 -24.74 27.40
N VAL A 226 -6.77 -24.96 27.20
CA VAL A 226 -7.34 -25.65 26.04
C VAL A 226 -8.59 -24.91 25.56
N LEU A 227 -8.55 -24.39 24.33
CA LEU A 227 -9.70 -23.80 23.64
C LEU A 227 -10.20 -24.76 22.57
N VAL A 228 -11.51 -25.01 22.54
CA VAL A 228 -12.14 -25.87 21.53
C VAL A 228 -13.14 -25.05 20.72
N LEU A 229 -12.92 -24.98 19.41
CA LEU A 229 -13.75 -24.25 18.45
C LEU A 229 -14.25 -25.20 17.35
N ASP A 230 -15.36 -24.87 16.69
CA ASP A 230 -15.73 -25.56 15.44
C ASP A 230 -14.57 -25.45 14.42
N PHE A 231 -14.21 -26.56 13.76
CA PHE A 231 -13.19 -26.56 12.73
C PHE A 231 -13.77 -26.05 11.41
N ILE A 232 -13.19 -24.99 10.87
CA ILE A 232 -13.62 -24.39 9.59
C ILE A 232 -12.54 -24.63 8.55
N GLU A 233 -12.92 -25.15 7.38
CA GLU A 233 -12.02 -25.31 6.24
C GLU A 233 -12.00 -24.04 5.38
N GLY A 234 -10.81 -23.67 4.89
CA GLY A 234 -10.64 -22.53 4.00
C GLY A 234 -9.18 -22.24 3.66
N THR A 235 -8.96 -21.17 2.90
CA THR A 235 -7.64 -20.71 2.48
C THR A 235 -7.28 -19.39 3.17
N ARG A 236 -6.11 -19.33 3.83
CA ARG A 236 -5.62 -18.08 4.45
C ARG A 236 -5.59 -16.93 3.45
N ILE A 237 -5.93 -15.72 3.90
CA ILE A 237 -6.09 -14.56 3.01
C ILE A 237 -4.80 -14.18 2.26
N ASP A 238 -3.64 -14.38 2.87
CA ASP A 238 -2.32 -14.16 2.26
C ASP A 238 -1.94 -15.23 1.23
N LYS A 239 -2.58 -16.41 1.26
CA LYS A 239 -2.35 -17.53 0.35
C LYS A 239 -3.39 -17.65 -0.77
N LEU A 240 -4.45 -16.85 -0.73
CA LEU A 240 -5.46 -16.81 -1.78
C LEU A 240 -4.83 -16.48 -3.14
N ARG A 241 -5.26 -17.19 -4.18
CA ARG A 241 -4.94 -16.89 -5.57
C ARG A 241 -6.07 -16.08 -6.21
N PRO A 242 -5.80 -15.29 -7.27
CA PRO A 242 -6.79 -14.41 -7.89
C PRO A 242 -8.04 -15.13 -8.42
N ASP A 243 -7.90 -16.40 -8.82
CA ASP A 243 -8.98 -17.28 -9.31
C ASP A 243 -9.91 -17.78 -8.20
N GLN A 244 -9.48 -17.73 -6.93
CA GLN A 244 -10.21 -18.31 -5.81
C GLN A 244 -11.23 -17.34 -5.17
N VAL A 245 -11.17 -16.04 -5.46
CA VAL A 245 -12.03 -15.06 -4.80
C VAL A 245 -12.31 -13.83 -5.65
N GLN A 246 -13.53 -13.30 -5.52
CA GLN A 246 -13.84 -11.95 -6.01
C GLN A 246 -13.23 -10.92 -5.07
N VAL A 247 -12.00 -10.47 -5.37
CA VAL A 247 -11.20 -9.56 -4.54
C VAL A 247 -11.98 -8.34 -4.07
N LYS A 248 -12.73 -7.69 -4.98
CA LYS A 248 -13.54 -6.52 -4.63
C LYS A 248 -14.58 -6.84 -3.56
N ARG A 249 -15.24 -8.01 -3.64
CA ARG A 249 -16.22 -8.46 -2.63
C ARG A 249 -15.52 -8.76 -1.32
N LEU A 250 -14.38 -9.46 -1.35
CA LEU A 250 -13.59 -9.75 -0.15
C LEU A 250 -13.18 -8.47 0.59
N VAL A 251 -12.67 -7.46 -0.12
CA VAL A 251 -12.30 -6.18 0.51
C VAL A 251 -13.54 -5.45 1.05
N GLN A 252 -14.66 -5.47 0.33
CA GLN A 252 -15.92 -4.91 0.85
C GLN A 252 -16.36 -5.61 2.14
N THR A 253 -16.26 -6.94 2.21
CA THR A 253 -16.55 -7.72 3.41
C THR A 253 -15.59 -7.38 4.55
N LEU A 254 -14.27 -7.33 4.29
CA LEU A 254 -13.28 -6.92 5.29
C LEU A 254 -13.57 -5.54 5.86
N VAL A 255 -13.80 -4.54 5.00
CA VAL A 255 -14.15 -3.20 5.45
C VAL A 255 -15.42 -3.24 6.30
N ALA A 256 -16.48 -3.93 5.85
CA ALA A 256 -17.73 -4.01 6.59
C ALA A 256 -17.55 -4.64 7.98
N VAL A 257 -16.76 -5.72 8.06
CA VAL A 257 -16.45 -6.42 9.31
C VAL A 257 -15.72 -5.52 10.30
N TYR A 258 -14.63 -4.87 9.87
CA TYR A 258 -13.86 -4.00 10.75
C TYR A 258 -14.60 -2.71 11.11
N VAL A 259 -15.39 -2.15 10.18
CA VAL A 259 -16.28 -1.01 10.48
C VAL A 259 -17.34 -1.40 11.51
N GLN A 260 -17.92 -2.60 11.42
CA GLN A 260 -18.89 -3.07 12.39
C GLN A 260 -18.27 -3.21 13.77
N MET A 261 -17.19 -4.00 13.88
CA MET A 261 -16.46 -4.21 15.13
C MET A 261 -16.04 -2.89 15.78
N MET A 262 -15.50 -1.96 14.99
CA MET A 262 -14.97 -0.69 15.48
C MET A 262 -16.05 0.34 15.81
N LEU A 263 -16.89 0.67 14.83
CA LEU A 263 -17.79 1.83 14.91
C LEU A 263 -19.19 1.46 15.41
N VAL A 264 -19.62 0.21 15.25
CA VAL A 264 -20.96 -0.24 15.66
C VAL A 264 -20.91 -0.96 17.01
N ASP A 265 -20.02 -1.94 17.15
CA ASP A 265 -20.01 -2.82 18.31
C ASP A 265 -19.08 -2.27 19.41
N GLY A 266 -18.01 -1.57 19.03
CA GLY A 266 -16.99 -1.07 19.96
C GLY A 266 -16.11 -2.17 20.55
N LEU A 267 -16.08 -3.33 19.89
CA LEU A 267 -15.25 -4.48 20.23
C LEU A 267 -14.38 -4.80 19.02
N PHE A 268 -13.13 -4.36 19.06
CA PHE A 268 -12.25 -4.33 17.91
C PHE A 268 -11.18 -5.42 17.97
N HIS A 269 -11.11 -6.28 16.95
CA HIS A 269 -10.00 -7.21 16.81
C HIS A 269 -8.72 -6.46 16.44
N ALA A 270 -7.82 -6.34 17.40
CA ALA A 270 -6.64 -5.50 17.33
C ALA A 270 -5.43 -6.18 16.65
N ASP A 271 -5.52 -7.46 16.31
CA ASP A 271 -4.49 -8.20 15.57
C ASP A 271 -4.98 -8.63 14.17
N PRO A 272 -5.20 -7.68 13.24
CA PRO A 272 -5.68 -7.95 11.89
C PRO A 272 -4.58 -8.58 11.01
N HIS A 273 -3.84 -9.56 11.53
CA HIS A 273 -2.80 -10.24 10.78
C HIS A 273 -3.43 -11.15 9.71
N PRO A 274 -2.89 -11.21 8.48
CA PRO A 274 -3.42 -12.10 7.43
C PRO A 274 -3.54 -13.57 7.86
N GLY A 275 -2.67 -14.05 8.76
CA GLY A 275 -2.73 -15.41 9.29
C GLY A 275 -3.96 -15.71 10.16
N ASN A 276 -4.62 -14.69 10.71
CA ASN A 276 -5.83 -14.85 11.53
C ASN A 276 -7.11 -14.76 10.68
N LEU A 277 -6.97 -14.61 9.37
CA LEU A 277 -8.07 -14.44 8.42
C LEU A 277 -8.01 -15.50 7.33
N MET A 278 -9.14 -16.15 7.12
CA MET A 278 -9.29 -17.19 6.12
C MET A 278 -10.54 -16.96 5.29
N VAL A 279 -10.56 -17.50 4.08
CA VAL A 279 -11.73 -17.45 3.20
C VAL A 279 -12.13 -18.88 2.87
N THR A 280 -13.38 -19.22 3.12
CA THR A 280 -13.97 -20.51 2.76
C THR A 280 -14.15 -20.61 1.24
N ASP A 281 -14.34 -21.82 0.71
CA ASP A 281 -14.53 -22.03 -0.73
C ASP A 281 -15.78 -21.32 -1.29
N ASP A 282 -16.79 -21.09 -0.45
CA ASP A 282 -17.99 -20.31 -0.80
C ASP A 282 -17.80 -18.78 -0.63
N GLY A 283 -16.60 -18.34 -0.29
CA GLY A 283 -16.20 -16.93 -0.28
C GLY A 283 -16.56 -16.17 1.01
N ARG A 284 -16.84 -16.86 2.11
CA ARG A 284 -17.08 -16.24 3.43
C ARG A 284 -15.77 -15.99 4.16
N LEU A 285 -15.70 -14.87 4.89
CA LEU A 285 -14.55 -14.50 5.71
C LEU A 285 -14.62 -15.20 7.07
N VAL A 286 -13.55 -15.89 7.47
CA VAL A 286 -13.41 -16.57 8.76
C VAL A 286 -12.39 -15.83 9.62
N LEU A 287 -12.74 -15.54 10.87
CA LEU A 287 -11.81 -15.01 11.89
C LEU A 287 -11.36 -16.17 12.79
N LEU A 288 -10.04 -16.35 12.95
CA LEU A 288 -9.44 -17.53 13.60
C LEU A 288 -8.90 -17.27 15.01
N ASP A 289 -8.54 -16.03 15.35
CA ASP A 289 -7.90 -15.68 16.62
C ASP A 289 -8.67 -14.53 17.28
N PHE A 290 -8.90 -14.64 18.58
CA PHE A 290 -9.59 -13.63 19.39
C PHE A 290 -8.77 -13.22 20.61
N GLY A 291 -7.47 -13.58 20.65
CA GLY A 291 -6.57 -13.31 21.77
C GLY A 291 -6.19 -11.84 21.93
N MET A 292 -6.38 -10.99 20.90
CA MET A 292 -6.14 -9.55 21.01
C MET A 292 -7.37 -8.77 20.53
N VAL A 293 -8.20 -8.39 21.49
CA VAL A 293 -9.42 -7.60 21.32
C VAL A 293 -9.36 -6.37 22.21
N VAL A 294 -9.73 -5.22 21.65
CA VAL A 294 -9.73 -3.93 22.34
C VAL A 294 -11.14 -3.37 22.35
N ARG A 295 -11.60 -2.91 23.51
CA ARG A 295 -12.87 -2.16 23.62
C ARG A 295 -12.60 -0.70 23.27
N VAL A 296 -13.37 -0.16 22.32
CA VAL A 296 -13.27 1.24 21.90
C VAL A 296 -14.40 2.02 22.56
N GLU A 297 -14.03 3.00 23.38
CA GLU A 297 -14.99 3.83 24.10
C GLU A 297 -15.94 4.58 23.15
N GLN A 298 -17.18 4.79 23.60
CA GLN A 298 -18.21 5.47 22.82
C GLN A 298 -17.79 6.88 22.37
N ALA A 299 -17.10 7.63 23.23
CA ALA A 299 -16.60 8.97 22.90
C ALA A 299 -15.61 8.93 21.73
N THR A 300 -14.62 8.03 21.79
CA THR A 300 -13.63 7.81 20.73
C THR A 300 -14.30 7.36 19.43
N ARG A 301 -15.29 6.45 19.51
CA ARG A 301 -16.07 6.01 18.35
C ARG A 301 -16.86 7.14 17.70
N GLY A 302 -17.43 8.04 18.50
CA GLY A 302 -18.12 9.24 18.00
C GLY A 302 -17.18 10.15 17.22
N VAL A 303 -15.98 10.42 17.77
CA VAL A 303 -14.96 11.20 17.07
C VAL A 303 -14.51 10.49 15.78
N LEU A 304 -14.19 9.20 15.83
CA LEU A 304 -13.83 8.41 14.64
C LEU A 304 -14.92 8.47 13.56
N THR A 305 -16.18 8.31 13.96
CA THR A 305 -17.33 8.36 13.05
C THR A 305 -17.42 9.71 12.34
N ARG A 306 -17.36 10.82 13.09
CA ARG A 306 -17.41 12.17 12.51
C ARG A 306 -16.24 12.43 11.58
N THR A 307 -15.03 11.99 11.95
CA THR A 307 -13.82 12.11 11.12
C THR A 307 -13.95 11.35 9.81
N VAL A 308 -14.42 10.09 9.85
CA VAL A 308 -14.59 9.27 8.64
C VAL A 308 -15.68 9.87 7.74
N LEU A 309 -16.81 10.33 8.32
CA LEU A 309 -17.88 10.98 7.55
C LEU A 309 -17.43 12.32 6.95
N ALA A 310 -16.58 13.09 7.65
CA ALA A 310 -15.96 14.30 7.11
C ALA A 310 -15.03 13.96 5.94
N ALA A 311 -14.19 12.93 6.07
CA ALA A 311 -13.31 12.47 4.99
C ALA A 311 -14.10 12.05 3.74
N ILE A 312 -15.21 11.31 3.91
CA ILE A 312 -16.10 10.91 2.80
C ILE A 312 -16.71 12.13 2.10
N ARG A 313 -17.12 13.14 2.87
CA ARG A 313 -17.64 14.43 2.36
C ARG A 313 -16.55 15.36 1.83
N ARG A 314 -15.27 14.94 1.88
CA ARG A 314 -14.10 15.74 1.49
C ARG A 314 -14.06 17.07 2.24
N ASP A 315 -14.40 17.05 3.52
CA ASP A 315 -14.38 18.18 4.44
C ASP A 315 -13.05 18.19 5.23
N PRO A 316 -12.06 19.01 4.83
CA PRO A 316 -10.75 19.02 5.47
C PRO A 316 -10.78 19.64 6.87
N GLN A 317 -11.76 20.52 7.15
CA GLN A 317 -11.94 21.09 8.50
C GLN A 317 -12.42 20.00 9.47
N GLY A 318 -13.43 19.22 9.07
CA GLY A 318 -13.93 18.11 9.87
C GLY A 318 -12.88 17.02 10.10
N VAL A 319 -12.04 16.73 9.09
CA VAL A 319 -10.91 15.80 9.24
C VAL A 319 -9.84 16.35 10.18
N ALA A 320 -9.47 17.63 10.06
CA ALA A 320 -8.49 18.26 10.93
C ALA A 320 -8.92 18.28 12.40
N ALA A 321 -10.18 18.67 12.67
CA ALA A 321 -10.76 18.63 14.01
C ALA A 321 -10.76 17.20 14.59
N GLY A 322 -11.08 16.21 13.74
CA GLY A 322 -10.99 14.80 14.08
C GLY A 322 -9.58 14.36 14.47
N PHE A 323 -8.57 14.79 13.70
CA PHE A 323 -7.17 14.46 13.97
C PHE A 323 -6.67 15.04 15.28
N GLN A 324 -7.06 16.27 15.61
CA GLN A 324 -6.75 16.89 16.90
C GLN A 324 -7.43 16.15 18.05
N ALA A 325 -8.73 15.88 17.93
CA ALA A 325 -9.50 15.19 18.97
C ALA A 325 -9.03 13.75 19.22
N LEU A 326 -8.53 13.07 18.19
CA LEU A 326 -7.94 11.73 18.31
C LEU A 326 -6.47 11.74 18.75
N GLY A 327 -5.84 12.92 18.91
CA GLY A 327 -4.43 13.03 19.26
C GLY A 327 -3.48 12.56 18.16
N LEU A 328 -3.93 12.54 16.89
CA LEU A 328 -3.16 12.12 15.71
C LEU A 328 -2.09 13.14 15.28
N VAL A 329 -2.03 14.28 15.98
CA VAL A 329 -1.13 15.40 15.69
C VAL A 329 -0.33 15.73 16.95
N ILE A 330 0.93 16.11 16.78
CA ILE A 330 1.81 16.51 17.87
C ILE A 330 1.21 17.74 18.60
N PRO A 331 1.12 17.72 19.95
CA PRO A 331 0.63 18.85 20.72
C PRO A 331 1.38 20.15 20.39
N GLY A 332 0.66 21.26 20.23
CA GLY A 332 1.23 22.56 19.87
C GLY A 332 1.37 22.81 18.37
N THR A 333 0.96 21.87 17.52
CA THR A 333 0.85 22.10 16.08
C THR A 333 -0.26 23.12 15.77
N SER A 334 0.03 24.12 14.94
CA SER A 334 -0.93 25.12 14.50
C SER A 334 -2.06 24.51 13.65
N ASP A 335 -3.30 24.98 13.83
CA ASP A 335 -4.49 24.51 13.11
C ASP A 335 -4.33 24.57 11.58
N GLU A 336 -3.67 25.59 11.05
CA GLU A 336 -3.42 25.75 9.61
C GLU A 336 -2.62 24.57 9.02
N VAL A 337 -1.60 24.10 9.76
CA VAL A 337 -0.76 22.95 9.35
C VAL A 337 -1.59 21.66 9.38
N VAL A 338 -2.46 21.49 10.38
CA VAL A 338 -3.35 20.31 10.46
C VAL A 338 -4.37 20.33 9.34
N HIS A 339 -4.95 21.48 9.04
CA HIS A 339 -5.90 21.66 7.95
C HIS A 339 -5.27 21.33 6.59
N ARG A 340 -4.07 21.88 6.31
CA ARG A 340 -3.32 21.59 5.08
C ARG A 340 -2.96 20.10 4.96
N LEU A 341 -2.60 19.47 6.07
CA LEU A 341 -2.39 18.02 6.10
C LEU A 341 -3.68 17.27 5.74
N ALA A 342 -4.82 17.63 6.33
CA ALA A 342 -6.10 17.01 6.04
C ALA A 342 -6.48 17.16 4.55
N GLU A 343 -6.28 18.34 3.96
CA GLU A 343 -6.49 18.58 2.52
C GLU A 343 -5.65 17.63 1.65
N LEU A 344 -4.35 17.55 1.92
CA LEU A 344 -3.42 16.69 1.17
C LEU A 344 -3.82 15.22 1.27
N LEU A 345 -4.22 14.75 2.46
CA LEU A 345 -4.65 13.37 2.67
C LEU A 345 -5.96 13.06 1.95
N ILE A 346 -6.93 13.98 1.95
CA ILE A 346 -8.19 13.83 1.21
C ILE A 346 -7.91 13.76 -0.30
N VAL A 347 -7.07 14.67 -0.83
CA VAL A 347 -6.71 14.68 -2.25
C VAL A 347 -6.02 13.37 -2.65
N ASN A 348 -5.11 12.86 -1.81
CA ASN A 348 -4.43 11.59 -2.08
C ASN A 348 -5.38 10.38 -1.98
N ALA A 349 -6.32 10.41 -1.03
CA ALA A 349 -7.28 9.32 -0.78
C ALA A 349 -8.32 9.17 -1.90
N PHE A 350 -8.75 10.27 -2.53
CA PHE A 350 -9.79 10.29 -3.56
C PHE A 350 -9.27 10.59 -4.98
N GLY A 351 -8.01 11.01 -5.12
CA GLY A 351 -7.39 11.26 -6.40
C GLY A 351 -7.23 9.97 -7.19
N LYS A 352 -7.63 9.96 -8.46
CA LYS A 352 -7.16 8.98 -9.44
C LYS A 352 -5.68 9.26 -9.68
N THR A 353 -4.83 8.73 -8.82
CA THR A 353 -3.39 8.93 -8.96
C THR A 353 -2.96 8.24 -10.25
N THR A 354 -2.61 9.02 -11.27
CA THR A 354 -1.99 8.46 -12.48
C THR A 354 -0.65 7.84 -12.11
N THR A 355 -0.22 6.83 -12.86
CA THR A 355 1.09 6.18 -12.68
C THR A 355 2.23 7.21 -12.64
N GLN A 356 2.08 8.33 -13.37
CA GLN A 356 3.01 9.47 -13.36
C GLN A 356 3.08 10.19 -12.01
N GLN A 357 1.95 10.50 -11.37
CA GLN A 357 1.92 11.19 -10.06
C GLN A 357 2.42 10.29 -8.92
N ARG A 358 2.26 8.97 -9.04
CA ARG A 358 2.84 7.99 -8.09
C ARG A 358 4.33 7.79 -8.32
N ILE A 359 4.78 7.77 -9.56
CA ILE A 359 6.20 7.79 -9.89
C ILE A 359 6.82 9.11 -9.43
N ASP A 360 6.14 10.25 -9.58
CA ASP A 360 6.59 11.52 -9.00
C ASP A 360 6.53 11.49 -7.47
N ALA A 361 5.61 10.76 -6.82
CA ALA A 361 5.63 10.56 -5.37
C ALA A 361 6.71 9.56 -4.88
N LEU A 362 7.11 8.61 -5.72
CA LEU A 362 8.17 7.62 -5.47
C LEU A 362 9.57 8.16 -5.82
N LEU A 363 9.66 9.02 -6.84
CA LEU A 363 10.88 9.68 -7.32
C LEU A 363 11.10 11.02 -6.60
N ALA A 364 10.04 11.72 -6.23
CA ALA A 364 10.16 12.84 -5.32
C ALA A 364 10.25 12.29 -3.91
N ASP A 365 11.42 12.49 -3.35
CA ASP A 365 11.70 12.77 -1.94
C ASP A 365 10.80 13.92 -1.38
N ARG A 366 9.56 14.13 -1.86
CA ARG A 366 8.57 15.12 -1.41
C ARG A 366 7.41 14.44 -0.72
N VAL A 367 6.71 13.44 -1.26
CA VAL A 367 5.52 12.91 -0.54
C VAL A 367 5.93 12.22 0.76
N MET A 368 6.96 11.38 0.73
CA MET A 368 7.49 10.76 1.94
C MET A 368 8.17 11.79 2.85
N LYS A 369 8.92 12.76 2.31
CA LYS A 369 9.62 13.78 3.10
C LYS A 369 8.67 14.81 3.72
N THR A 370 7.61 15.20 3.01
CA THR A 370 6.53 16.04 3.49
C THR A 370 5.70 15.30 4.54
N LEU A 371 5.41 14.00 4.39
CA LEU A 371 4.80 13.17 5.45
C LEU A 371 5.71 12.97 6.68
N TYR A 372 7.04 12.90 6.49
CA TYR A 372 8.02 12.84 7.58
C TYR A 372 8.20 14.20 8.30
N ASP A 373 7.98 15.32 7.61
CA ASP A 373 8.02 16.68 8.17
C ASP A 373 6.65 17.12 8.75
N PHE A 374 5.57 16.38 8.49
CA PHE A 374 4.27 16.66 9.10
C PHE A 374 4.25 16.20 10.57
N PRO A 375 3.60 16.97 11.45
CA PRO A 375 3.56 16.69 12.88
C PRO A 375 2.51 15.61 13.20
N ILE A 376 2.57 14.46 12.52
CA ILE A 376 1.70 13.31 12.75
C ILE A 376 2.32 12.47 13.86
N GLN A 377 1.52 12.11 14.84
CA GLN A 377 1.85 11.07 15.80
C GLN A 377 0.71 10.07 15.83
N LEU A 378 1.02 8.79 16.03
CA LEU A 378 0.00 7.76 16.09
C LEU A 378 -0.13 7.30 17.54
N PRO A 379 -1.21 7.68 18.26
CA PRO A 379 -1.48 7.17 19.59
C PRO A 379 -1.60 5.64 19.58
N ARG A 380 -1.35 5.02 20.74
CA ARG A 380 -1.35 3.57 20.91
C ARG A 380 -2.60 2.90 20.32
N ASP A 381 -3.77 3.41 20.67
CA ASP A 381 -5.05 2.82 20.24
C ASP A 381 -5.28 2.99 18.73
N MET A 382 -4.67 4.01 18.12
CA MET A 382 -4.78 4.28 16.69
C MET A 382 -3.91 3.38 15.83
N VAL A 383 -2.91 2.71 16.42
CA VAL A 383 -2.01 1.84 15.66
C VAL A 383 -2.72 0.59 15.16
N TYR A 384 -3.65 0.05 15.95
CA TYR A 384 -4.45 -1.09 15.52
C TYR A 384 -5.34 -0.75 14.31
N PHE A 385 -5.81 0.51 14.23
CA PHE A 385 -6.56 0.99 13.06
C PHE A 385 -5.67 1.15 11.83
N ALA A 386 -4.48 1.73 11.98
CA ALA A 386 -3.52 1.85 10.89
C ALA A 386 -3.11 0.48 10.33
N ARG A 387 -2.92 -0.52 11.20
CA ARG A 387 -2.65 -1.91 10.79
C ARG A 387 -3.80 -2.53 10.01
N THR A 388 -5.03 -2.28 10.43
CA THR A 388 -6.22 -2.77 9.73
C THR A 388 -6.35 -2.12 8.36
N ALA A 389 -6.11 -0.81 8.27
CA ALA A 389 -6.05 -0.11 6.99
C ALA A 389 -4.95 -0.67 6.08
N ALA A 390 -3.76 -0.95 6.63
CA ALA A 390 -2.65 -1.55 5.91
C ALA A 390 -2.95 -2.99 5.45
N LEU A 391 -3.64 -3.80 6.27
CA LEU A 391 -4.14 -5.12 5.86
C LEU A 391 -5.08 -4.99 4.65
N ILE A 392 -6.08 -4.12 4.75
CA ILE A 392 -7.10 -3.94 3.69
C ILE A 392 -6.45 -3.47 2.39
N GLU A 393 -5.56 -2.47 2.48
CA GLU A 393 -4.80 -1.97 1.34
C GLU A 393 -3.86 -3.04 0.77
N GLY A 394 -3.17 -3.80 1.63
CA GLY A 394 -2.26 -4.87 1.22
C GLY A 394 -2.96 -6.03 0.52
N VAL A 395 -4.13 -6.44 1.03
CA VAL A 395 -4.98 -7.45 0.39
C VAL A 395 -5.40 -6.95 -1.00
N GLY A 396 -5.83 -5.70 -1.13
CA GLY A 396 -6.21 -5.15 -2.44
C GLY A 396 -5.04 -5.02 -3.41
N THR A 397 -3.92 -4.46 -2.94
CA THR A 397 -2.70 -4.20 -3.73
C THR A 397 -2.06 -5.49 -4.26
N LYS A 398 -2.23 -6.61 -3.54
CA LYS A 398 -1.79 -7.94 -4.00
C LYS A 398 -2.41 -8.34 -5.36
N TYR A 399 -3.63 -7.90 -5.64
CA TYR A 399 -4.36 -8.28 -6.87
C TYR A 399 -4.51 -7.13 -7.87
N ASP A 400 -4.53 -5.90 -7.38
CA ASP A 400 -4.58 -4.70 -8.20
C ASP A 400 -3.52 -3.71 -7.68
N PRO A 401 -2.38 -3.53 -8.36
CA PRO A 401 -1.35 -2.57 -7.94
C PRO A 401 -1.85 -1.11 -7.83
N TYR A 402 -3.00 -0.81 -8.43
CA TYR A 402 -3.68 0.48 -8.38
C TYR A 402 -4.87 0.50 -7.43
N PHE A 403 -4.97 -0.50 -6.56
CA PHE A 403 -6.02 -0.60 -5.55
C PHE A 403 -6.10 0.68 -4.72
N GLN A 404 -7.33 1.07 -4.40
CA GLN A 404 -7.62 2.20 -3.51
C GLN A 404 -8.69 1.75 -2.51
N ALA A 405 -8.34 1.65 -1.23
CA ALA A 405 -9.30 1.23 -0.20
C ALA A 405 -10.48 2.20 -0.06
N ILE A 406 -10.26 3.52 -0.13
CA ILE A 406 -11.25 4.54 0.21
C ILE A 406 -12.50 4.53 -0.71
N PRO A 407 -12.39 4.47 -2.06
CA PRO A 407 -13.56 4.34 -2.93
C PRO A 407 -14.39 3.07 -2.69
N ILE A 408 -13.77 1.99 -2.18
CA ILE A 408 -14.45 0.74 -1.87
C ILE A 408 -15.08 0.80 -0.46
N ALA A 409 -14.40 1.45 0.48
CA ALA A 409 -14.83 1.58 1.86
C ALA A 409 -15.95 2.61 2.05
N SER A 410 -15.93 3.73 1.32
CA SER A 410 -16.89 4.82 1.50
C SER A 410 -18.36 4.36 1.35
N PRO A 411 -18.73 3.59 0.31
CA PRO A 411 -20.10 3.07 0.20
C PRO A 411 -20.48 2.11 1.32
N VAL A 412 -19.53 1.36 1.88
CA VAL A 412 -19.78 0.43 3.00
C VAL A 412 -20.11 1.24 4.26
N VAL A 413 -19.28 2.23 4.59
CA VAL A 413 -19.49 3.11 5.75
C VAL A 413 -20.82 3.85 5.63
N LEU A 414 -21.14 4.40 4.46
CA LEU A 414 -22.41 5.11 4.23
C LEU A 414 -23.63 4.19 4.42
N ARG A 415 -23.58 2.94 3.92
CA ARG A 415 -24.66 1.96 4.17
C ARG A 415 -24.84 1.64 5.65
N MET A 416 -23.76 1.70 6.43
CA MET A 416 -23.78 1.40 7.86
C MET A 416 -24.01 2.63 8.75
N ARG A 417 -24.04 3.85 8.17
CA ARG A 417 -24.11 5.13 8.92
C ARG A 417 -25.19 5.14 9.98
N THR A 418 -26.40 4.70 9.68
CA THR A 418 -27.51 4.67 10.67
C THR A 418 -27.20 3.79 11.87
N ARG A 419 -26.59 2.60 11.65
CA ARG A 419 -26.15 1.72 12.74
C ARG A 419 -25.03 2.35 13.54
N ILE A 420 -24.08 3.01 12.87
CA ILE A 420 -22.94 3.68 13.49
C ILE A 420 -23.38 4.88 14.34
N LEU A 421 -24.24 5.76 13.82
CA LEU A 421 -24.71 6.93 14.57
C LEU A 421 -25.55 6.54 15.78
N ARG A 422 -26.45 5.56 15.59
CA ARG A 422 -27.26 5.03 16.70
C ARG A 422 -26.39 4.43 17.81
N SER A 423 -25.33 3.72 17.46
CA SER A 423 -24.45 3.07 18.44
C SER A 423 -23.59 4.06 19.25
N VAL A 424 -23.41 5.29 18.76
CA VAL A 424 -22.75 6.37 19.50
C VAL A 424 -23.73 7.36 20.14
N GLY A 425 -25.04 7.13 20.04
CA GLY A 425 -26.08 7.98 20.63
C GLY A 425 -26.40 9.25 19.82
N GLU A 426 -26.02 9.31 18.54
CA GLU A 426 -26.32 10.42 17.64
C GLU A 426 -27.55 10.14 16.76
N ALA A 427 -28.36 11.17 16.49
CA ALA A 427 -29.55 11.04 15.64
C ALA A 427 -29.17 10.89 14.15
N ALA A 428 -29.62 9.81 13.52
CA ALA A 428 -29.40 9.54 12.10
C ALA A 428 -30.51 10.16 11.23
N GLN A 429 -30.38 11.45 10.88
CA GLN A 429 -31.15 12.03 9.77
C GLN A 429 -30.39 11.74 8.45
N PRO A 430 -31.01 11.07 7.46
CA PRO A 430 -30.39 10.83 6.16
C PRO A 430 -30.25 12.15 5.38
N THR A 431 -29.12 12.35 4.70
CA THR A 431 -28.88 13.57 3.90
C THR A 431 -29.34 13.39 2.44
N PRO A 432 -29.73 14.46 1.71
CA PRO A 432 -30.15 14.37 0.31
C PRO A 432 -29.11 13.76 -0.65
N GLU A 433 -27.81 13.97 -0.40
CA GLU A 433 -26.72 13.34 -1.17
C GLU A 433 -26.64 11.81 -1.01
N GLU A 434 -27.15 11.27 0.11
CA GLU A 434 -27.16 9.82 0.38
C GLU A 434 -28.22 9.10 -0.45
N ILE A 435 -29.40 9.70 -0.60
CA ILE A 435 -30.45 9.20 -1.49
C ILE A 435 -29.90 9.16 -2.92
N ALA A 436 -29.22 10.22 -3.36
CA ALA A 436 -28.63 10.31 -4.69
C ALA A 436 -27.48 9.30 -4.93
N THR A 437 -26.64 9.04 -3.92
CA THR A 437 -25.49 8.13 -4.06
C THR A 437 -25.92 6.66 -4.03
N VAL A 438 -26.86 6.30 -3.15
CA VAL A 438 -27.44 4.94 -3.10
C VAL A 438 -28.34 4.69 -4.31
N ALA A 439 -29.13 5.69 -4.74
CA ALA A 439 -29.89 5.64 -5.98
C ALA A 439 -28.98 5.55 -7.22
N GLY A 440 -27.88 6.30 -7.27
CA GLY A 440 -26.91 6.25 -8.37
C GLY A 440 -26.21 4.89 -8.49
N TYR A 441 -25.89 4.25 -7.36
CA TYR A 441 -25.28 2.92 -7.35
C TYR A 441 -26.26 1.81 -7.75
N THR A 442 -27.54 1.94 -7.39
CA THR A 442 -28.60 0.99 -7.76
C THR A 442 -29.07 1.19 -9.21
N LEU A 443 -29.21 2.44 -9.67
CA LEU A 443 -29.49 2.80 -11.07
C LEU A 443 -28.35 2.37 -12.01
N GLY A 444 -27.10 2.43 -11.58
CA GLY A 444 -25.96 1.90 -12.35
C GLY A 444 -25.95 0.38 -12.50
N LYS A 445 -26.68 -0.38 -11.66
CA LYS A 445 -26.92 -1.82 -11.86
C LYS A 445 -28.10 -2.06 -12.81
N ALA A 446 -29.17 -1.27 -12.70
CA ALA A 446 -30.31 -1.34 -13.62
C ALA A 446 -29.91 -0.95 -15.05
N ALA A 447 -29.09 0.09 -15.22
CA ALA A 447 -28.56 0.51 -16.52
C ALA A 447 -27.69 -0.56 -17.17
N ARG A 448 -26.83 -1.26 -16.39
CA ARG A 448 -26.06 -2.41 -16.89
C ARG A 448 -26.94 -3.59 -17.25
N TRP A 449 -27.94 -3.92 -16.43
CA TRP A 449 -28.90 -4.97 -16.77
C TRP A 449 -29.70 -4.65 -18.04
N VAL A 450 -30.08 -3.39 -18.27
CA VAL A 450 -30.74 -2.95 -19.51
C VAL A 450 -29.80 -3.02 -20.71
N VAL A 451 -28.53 -2.59 -20.56
CA VAL A 451 -27.53 -2.70 -21.63
C VAL A 451 -27.23 -4.15 -21.97
N ASP A 452 -27.01 -5.01 -20.96
CA ASP A 452 -26.76 -6.45 -21.15
C ASP A 452 -27.98 -7.15 -21.75
N SER A 453 -29.20 -6.74 -21.37
CA SER A 453 -30.44 -7.26 -21.97
C SER A 453 -30.61 -6.81 -23.42
N LEU A 454 -30.30 -5.54 -23.74
CA LEU A 454 -30.33 -5.02 -25.10
C LEU A 454 -29.26 -5.66 -26.00
N GLU A 455 -28.07 -5.93 -25.46
CA GLU A 455 -27.03 -6.67 -26.17
C GLU A 455 -27.42 -8.14 -26.39
N SER A 456 -28.08 -8.78 -25.42
CA SER A 456 -28.62 -10.14 -25.58
C SER A 456 -29.73 -10.25 -26.64
N VAL A 457 -30.56 -9.20 -26.76
CA VAL A 457 -31.62 -9.11 -27.78
C VAL A 457 -31.00 -8.81 -29.16
N ARG A 458 -29.99 -7.94 -29.22
CA ARG A 458 -29.25 -7.63 -30.45
C ARG A 458 -28.44 -8.82 -30.96
N ALA A 459 -27.90 -9.64 -30.06
CA ALA A 459 -27.21 -10.89 -30.40
C ALA A 459 -28.16 -11.99 -30.92
N LYS A 460 -29.45 -11.95 -30.54
CA LYS A 460 -30.46 -12.91 -31.01
C LYS A 460 -31.07 -12.57 -32.38
N PHE A 461 -30.86 -11.37 -32.91
CA PHE A 461 -31.39 -10.96 -34.22
C PHE A 461 -30.35 -10.20 -35.07
N PRO A 462 -29.47 -10.91 -35.81
CA PRO A 462 -28.58 -10.29 -36.76
C PRO A 462 -29.35 -9.95 -38.05
N THR A 463 -29.69 -8.66 -38.18
CA THR A 463 -30.06 -7.87 -39.37
C THR A 463 -30.64 -8.58 -40.60
N ARG A 464 -31.85 -8.17 -41.02
CA ARG A 464 -32.14 -7.92 -42.45
C ARG A 464 -33.20 -6.81 -42.62
N ALA A 465 -32.89 -5.85 -43.47
CA ALA A 465 -33.81 -4.79 -43.88
C ALA A 465 -34.88 -5.35 -44.83
N SER A 466 -36.15 -4.99 -44.57
CA SER A 466 -37.20 -4.60 -45.53
C SER A 466 -38.61 -5.11 -45.14
N SER A 467 -39.56 -4.19 -45.31
CA SER A 467 -41.01 -4.36 -45.37
C SER A 467 -41.86 -4.37 -44.07
N MET A 468 -42.84 -3.46 -44.12
CA MET A 468 -44.20 -3.48 -43.55
C MET A 468 -44.45 -3.29 -42.03
N ARG A 469 -45.10 -2.13 -41.79
CA ARG A 469 -46.42 -1.91 -41.16
C ARG A 469 -46.66 -2.34 -39.70
N SER A 470 -47.04 -1.30 -38.93
CA SER A 470 -48.04 -1.25 -37.84
C SER A 470 -47.92 -2.25 -36.68
N ILE A 471 -47.56 -1.74 -35.51
CA ILE A 471 -47.85 -2.33 -34.18
C ILE A 471 -48.55 -1.24 -33.31
N PRO A 472 -49.57 -1.59 -32.49
CA PRO A 472 -50.48 -0.63 -31.83
C PRO A 472 -49.89 0.04 -30.57
N PRO A 473 -50.55 1.08 -30.02
CA PRO A 473 -49.99 1.93 -28.98
C PRO A 473 -50.24 1.35 -27.58
N ALA A 474 -49.19 0.88 -26.91
CA ALA A 474 -49.21 0.63 -25.47
C ALA A 474 -47.80 0.65 -24.86
N SER A 475 -47.05 1.75 -25.04
CA SER A 475 -45.77 1.97 -24.33
C SER A 475 -45.16 3.37 -24.56
N THR A 476 -45.97 4.42 -24.74
CA THR A 476 -45.44 5.78 -25.03
C THR A 476 -45.21 6.67 -23.80
N THR A 477 -45.34 6.15 -22.58
CA THR A 477 -45.23 7.01 -21.37
C THR A 477 -43.84 6.94 -20.69
N ILE A 478 -42.96 6.02 -21.08
CA ILE A 478 -41.63 5.88 -20.44
C ILE A 478 -40.50 6.48 -21.30
N VAL A 479 -40.71 6.67 -22.61
CA VAL A 479 -39.70 7.25 -23.51
C VAL A 479 -39.72 8.79 -23.52
N ALA A 480 -40.84 9.41 -23.13
CA ALA A 480 -40.97 10.88 -23.12
C ALA A 480 -40.28 11.56 -21.91
N ALA A 481 -39.99 10.82 -20.82
CA ALA A 481 -39.32 11.38 -19.65
C ALA A 481 -37.78 11.38 -19.73
N LEU A 482 -37.18 10.69 -20.73
CA LEU A 482 -35.73 10.66 -20.93
C LEU A 482 -35.22 11.61 -22.03
N ALA A 483 -36.12 12.30 -22.75
CA ALA A 483 -35.76 13.25 -23.81
C ALA A 483 -35.56 14.70 -23.32
N ALA A 484 -35.66 14.98 -22.01
CA ALA A 484 -35.62 16.34 -21.47
C ALA A 484 -34.33 16.75 -20.73
N VAL A 485 -33.25 15.95 -20.78
CA VAL A 485 -31.96 16.29 -20.10
C VAL A 485 -30.74 16.27 -21.05
N THR A 486 -30.96 16.26 -22.37
CA THR A 486 -29.87 16.32 -23.37
C THR A 486 -30.05 17.47 -24.37
N LEU A 487 -30.36 18.67 -23.89
CA LEU A 487 -30.30 19.86 -24.73
C LEU A 487 -29.94 21.13 -23.92
N ALA A 488 -28.66 21.27 -23.56
CA ALA A 488 -28.02 22.58 -23.29
C ALA A 488 -26.51 22.39 -23.05
N ALA A 489 -25.71 22.40 -24.11
CA ALA A 489 -24.33 22.92 -24.16
C ALA A 489 -23.63 22.44 -25.44
N ALA A 490 -23.93 23.08 -26.57
CA ALA A 490 -23.07 23.05 -27.75
C ALA A 490 -22.70 24.51 -28.07
N PRO A 491 -21.41 24.90 -28.09
CA PRO A 491 -21.02 26.23 -28.51
C PRO A 491 -21.11 26.36 -30.03
N ARG A 492 -21.74 27.44 -30.49
CA ARG A 492 -21.76 27.89 -31.88
C ARG A 492 -20.36 28.36 -32.28
N LEU A 493 -19.79 27.74 -33.32
CA LEU A 493 -18.65 28.27 -34.06
C LEU A 493 -19.14 29.29 -35.09
N ALA A 494 -18.61 30.50 -35.05
CA ALA A 494 -18.71 31.51 -36.10
C ALA A 494 -17.45 31.47 -36.99
N PRO A 495 -17.51 31.89 -38.26
CA PRO A 495 -16.44 31.68 -39.23
C PRO A 495 -15.34 32.75 -39.11
N ALA A 496 -14.10 32.31 -39.29
CA ALA A 496 -12.94 33.18 -39.46
C ALA A 496 -12.89 33.77 -40.87
N GLN A 497 -12.71 35.08 -40.97
CA GLN A 497 -12.26 35.77 -42.17
C GLN A 497 -10.73 35.90 -42.19
N SER A 498 -10.22 36.04 -43.39
CA SER A 498 -8.87 35.82 -43.88
C SER A 498 -7.84 36.93 -43.61
N ALA A 499 -6.58 36.52 -43.83
CA ALA A 499 -5.48 37.26 -44.46
C ALA A 499 -4.49 37.99 -43.54
N ALA A 500 -3.27 37.43 -43.45
CA ALA A 500 -2.09 38.09 -44.04
C ALA A 500 -0.93 37.09 -44.15
N THR A 501 -0.40 36.97 -45.36
CA THR A 501 0.75 36.20 -45.82
C THR A 501 2.08 36.83 -45.41
N ALA A 502 3.03 36.01 -44.92
CA ALA A 502 4.50 36.14 -45.12
C ALA A 502 5.17 35.04 -44.27
N GLY A 503 6.16 34.27 -44.68
CA GLY A 503 6.84 34.07 -45.96
C GLY A 503 7.64 32.78 -45.77
N ALA A 504 7.62 31.92 -46.78
CA ALA A 504 8.43 30.70 -46.80
C ALA A 504 9.89 31.05 -47.11
N THR A 505 10.81 30.66 -46.23
CA THR A 505 12.23 30.49 -46.58
C THR A 505 12.84 29.34 -45.80
N ALA A 506 13.18 28.27 -46.50
CA ALA A 506 14.38 27.47 -46.26
C ALA A 506 15.09 27.34 -47.62
N PRO A 507 16.39 27.00 -47.74
CA PRO A 507 17.36 26.68 -46.69
C PRO A 507 18.72 27.43 -46.85
N GLY A 508 19.42 27.68 -45.73
CA GLY A 508 20.80 28.16 -45.73
C GLY A 508 21.43 27.97 -44.36
N SER A 509 22.50 27.19 -44.27
CA SER A 509 22.94 26.52 -43.06
C SER A 509 23.73 27.41 -42.08
N ALA A 510 23.05 27.94 -41.07
CA ALA A 510 23.68 28.31 -39.81
C ALA A 510 23.13 27.41 -38.70
N LEU A 511 23.99 26.91 -37.81
CA LEU A 511 23.55 26.21 -36.60
C LEU A 511 22.65 27.17 -35.80
N PRO A 512 21.57 26.69 -35.15
CA PRO A 512 20.80 27.53 -34.23
C PRO A 512 21.72 28.15 -33.18
N SER A 513 21.43 29.37 -32.74
CA SER A 513 22.25 30.03 -31.74
C SER A 513 22.34 29.20 -30.45
N VAL A 514 23.39 29.40 -29.64
CA VAL A 514 23.53 28.70 -28.36
C VAL A 514 22.30 28.92 -27.47
N GLU A 515 21.75 30.13 -27.48
CA GLU A 515 20.54 30.47 -26.73
C GLU A 515 19.31 29.69 -27.23
N GLN A 516 19.12 29.60 -28.55
CA GLN A 516 18.05 28.81 -29.16
C GLN A 516 18.18 27.31 -28.85
N GLN A 517 19.41 26.79 -28.88
CA GLN A 517 19.67 25.39 -28.52
C GLN A 517 19.37 25.14 -27.04
N VAL A 518 19.75 26.06 -26.15
CA VAL A 518 19.47 25.98 -24.71
C VAL A 518 17.97 26.04 -24.44
N ALA A 519 17.27 27.01 -25.04
CA ALA A 519 15.83 27.21 -24.87
C ALA A 519 15.02 25.99 -25.34
N ALA A 520 15.39 25.41 -26.49
CA ALA A 520 14.73 24.22 -27.02
C ALA A 520 15.04 22.96 -26.20
N ALA A 521 16.31 22.76 -25.80
CA ALA A 521 16.77 21.53 -25.17
C ALA A 521 16.12 21.27 -23.80
N VAL A 522 15.71 22.32 -23.08
CA VAL A 522 15.12 22.22 -21.74
C VAL A 522 13.61 22.07 -21.75
N LEU A 523 12.94 22.21 -22.91
CA LEU A 523 11.48 22.09 -23.04
C LEU A 523 10.89 20.80 -22.43
N PRO A 524 11.55 19.62 -22.47
CA PRO A 524 11.03 18.41 -21.84
C PRO A 524 10.99 18.46 -20.31
N LEU A 525 11.68 19.41 -19.66
CA LEU A 525 11.73 19.51 -18.21
C LEU A 525 10.62 20.37 -17.63
N PRO A 526 10.14 20.05 -16.41
CA PRO A 526 9.37 20.97 -15.59
C PRO A 526 10.06 22.33 -15.46
N LYS A 527 9.28 23.43 -15.46
CA LYS A 527 9.79 24.82 -15.50
C LYS A 527 10.81 25.13 -14.40
N ASP A 528 10.64 24.57 -13.22
CA ASP A 528 11.52 24.72 -12.06
C ASP A 528 12.90 24.05 -12.23
N LEU A 529 13.01 23.05 -13.11
CA LEU A 529 14.27 22.34 -13.39
C LEU A 529 15.01 22.88 -14.62
N GLN A 530 14.38 23.70 -15.46
CA GLN A 530 14.96 24.18 -16.72
C GLN A 530 16.18 25.07 -16.51
N ALA A 531 16.14 25.99 -15.55
CA ALA A 531 17.22 26.95 -15.31
C ALA A 531 18.51 26.28 -14.80
N GLY A 532 18.37 25.21 -14.00
CA GLY A 532 19.49 24.52 -13.35
C GLY A 532 20.15 23.42 -14.19
N ALA A 533 19.63 23.09 -15.38
CA ALA A 533 20.07 21.96 -16.17
C ALA A 533 21.34 22.24 -17.00
N THR A 534 22.24 21.26 -17.07
CA THR A 534 23.36 21.25 -18.02
C THR A 534 22.79 21.00 -19.43
N VAL A 535 23.22 21.77 -20.42
CA VAL A 535 22.79 21.59 -21.81
C VAL A 535 23.99 21.26 -22.69
N MET A 536 23.88 20.17 -23.44
CA MET A 536 24.79 19.82 -24.51
C MET A 536 24.16 20.14 -25.87
N GLY A 537 24.92 20.80 -26.72
CA GLY A 537 24.53 21.17 -28.07
C GLY A 537 25.75 21.29 -28.97
N TYR A 538 25.59 22.01 -30.07
CA TYR A 538 26.54 22.01 -31.18
C TYR A 538 27.03 23.43 -31.44
N ARG A 539 28.34 23.67 -31.25
CA ARG A 539 29.02 24.86 -31.77
C ARG A 539 29.58 24.63 -33.17
N SER A 540 29.85 23.38 -33.52
CA SER A 540 30.13 22.89 -34.88
C SER A 540 29.21 21.70 -35.18
N LYS A 541 28.93 21.43 -36.46
CA LYS A 541 28.00 20.35 -36.86
C LYS A 541 28.46 18.97 -36.40
N ASP A 542 29.76 18.79 -36.19
CA ASP A 542 30.37 17.48 -35.97
C ASP A 542 30.62 17.15 -34.49
N LYS A 543 30.42 18.10 -33.57
CA LYS A 543 30.77 17.93 -32.16
C LYS A 543 29.67 18.39 -31.22
N LEU A 544 29.17 17.43 -30.43
CA LEU A 544 28.28 17.69 -29.30
C LEU A 544 29.11 18.01 -28.05
N GLU A 545 28.92 19.19 -27.47
CA GLU A 545 29.64 19.64 -26.29
C GLU A 545 28.74 20.43 -25.34
N VAL A 546 29.21 20.66 -24.11
CA VAL A 546 28.45 21.42 -23.11
C VAL A 546 28.42 22.89 -23.53
N ILE A 547 27.22 23.39 -23.81
CA ILE A 547 26.98 24.80 -24.17
C ILE A 547 26.43 25.62 -23.01
N ARG A 548 25.90 24.95 -21.97
CA ARG A 548 25.52 25.56 -20.68
C ARG A 548 25.81 24.60 -19.54
N GLN A 549 26.56 25.06 -18.53
CA GLN A 549 26.82 24.27 -17.32
C GLN A 549 25.67 24.45 -16.30
N GLY A 550 25.10 23.36 -15.83
CA GLY A 550 24.04 23.34 -14.81
C GLY A 550 24.52 22.93 -13.43
N LYS A 551 23.61 23.00 -12.45
CA LYS A 551 23.85 22.69 -11.02
C LYS A 551 22.87 21.66 -10.44
N ASN A 552 21.76 21.34 -11.12
CA ASN A 552 20.72 20.45 -10.58
C ASN A 552 20.87 18.96 -10.97
N GLY A 553 21.95 18.59 -11.65
CA GLY A 553 22.22 17.20 -12.04
C GLY A 553 21.41 16.69 -13.24
N MET A 554 20.66 17.55 -13.93
CA MET A 554 20.02 17.22 -15.21
C MET A 554 20.95 17.56 -16.38
N THR A 555 21.00 16.68 -17.39
CA THR A 555 21.70 16.88 -18.67
C THR A 555 20.68 16.84 -19.81
N CYS A 556 20.57 17.90 -20.59
CA CYS A 556 19.69 18.04 -21.75
C CYS A 556 20.49 18.06 -23.06
N LEU A 557 19.95 17.43 -24.11
CA LEU A 557 20.59 17.28 -25.41
C LEU A 557 19.77 17.96 -26.52
N ALA A 558 20.39 18.89 -27.24
CA ALA A 558 19.79 19.56 -28.40
C ALA A 558 19.89 18.71 -29.69
N LEU A 559 19.34 17.49 -29.67
CA LEU A 559 19.54 16.50 -30.76
C LEU A 559 18.89 16.89 -32.09
N TYR A 560 17.89 17.78 -32.08
CA TYR A 560 17.18 18.26 -33.27
C TYR A 560 18.09 19.00 -34.28
N VAL A 561 19.27 19.45 -33.84
CA VAL A 561 20.23 20.17 -34.66
C VAL A 561 20.80 19.26 -35.76
N THR A 562 21.07 18.00 -35.42
CA THR A 562 21.67 17.01 -36.33
C THR A 562 20.66 15.98 -36.84
N ARG A 563 19.44 15.94 -36.27
CA ARG A 563 18.38 15.03 -36.68
C ARG A 563 17.41 15.66 -37.69
N PRO A 564 16.79 14.83 -38.56
CA PRO A 564 15.74 15.30 -39.48
C PRO A 564 14.49 15.75 -38.72
N ASP A 565 14.15 15.09 -37.62
CA ASP A 565 13.00 15.41 -36.77
C ASP A 565 13.38 16.30 -35.58
N PHE A 566 12.39 17.00 -35.02
CA PHE A 566 12.57 17.70 -33.75
C PHE A 566 12.66 16.68 -32.62
N HIS A 567 13.82 16.60 -31.98
CA HIS A 567 14.07 15.68 -30.88
C HIS A 567 14.97 16.34 -29.84
N VAL A 568 14.47 16.49 -28.62
CA VAL A 568 15.25 16.93 -27.46
C VAL A 568 15.04 15.94 -26.32
N ALA A 569 16.07 15.73 -25.52
CA ALA A 569 16.03 14.76 -24.43
C ALA A 569 16.80 15.26 -23.22
N CYS A 570 16.22 15.11 -22.03
CA CYS A 570 16.85 15.43 -20.75
C CYS A 570 16.87 14.21 -19.84
N TYR A 571 17.98 13.96 -19.18
CA TYR A 571 18.12 12.84 -18.25
C TYR A 571 18.93 13.24 -17.03
N HIS A 572 18.76 12.51 -15.93
CA HIS A 572 19.56 12.72 -14.73
C HIS A 572 20.98 12.16 -14.91
N LYS A 573 21.98 12.83 -14.31
CA LYS A 573 23.41 12.48 -14.39
C LYS A 573 23.74 11.02 -14.07
N SER A 574 22.88 10.31 -13.34
CA SER A 574 23.05 8.88 -13.05
C SER A 574 23.00 8.00 -14.30
N LEU A 575 22.33 8.44 -15.38
CA LEU A 575 22.32 7.77 -16.68
C LEU A 575 23.50 8.16 -17.58
N GLU A 576 24.29 9.17 -17.20
CA GLU A 576 25.40 9.68 -18.02
C GLU A 576 26.40 8.60 -18.44
N PRO A 577 26.85 7.66 -17.59
CA PRO A 577 27.79 6.61 -18.03
C PRO A 577 27.24 5.81 -19.22
N PHE A 578 25.96 5.43 -19.18
CA PHE A 578 25.30 4.68 -20.25
C PHE A 578 25.06 5.52 -21.51
N MET A 579 24.73 6.81 -21.32
CA MET A 579 24.44 7.75 -22.41
C MET A 579 25.72 8.21 -23.12
N SER A 580 26.77 8.59 -22.39
CA SER A 580 28.06 8.99 -22.99
C SER A 580 28.68 7.83 -23.75
N ARG A 581 28.64 6.62 -23.20
CA ARG A 581 29.16 5.44 -23.90
C ARG A 581 28.42 5.18 -25.21
N GLY A 582 27.11 5.41 -25.24
CA GLY A 582 26.33 5.37 -26.47
C GLY A 582 26.80 6.40 -27.51
N ARG A 583 27.11 7.63 -27.07
CA ARG A 583 27.64 8.69 -27.94
C ARG A 583 29.04 8.37 -28.47
N GLU A 584 29.94 7.88 -27.62
CA GLU A 584 31.28 7.43 -28.02
C GLU A 584 31.24 6.37 -29.11
N LEU A 585 30.40 5.34 -28.93
CA LEU A 585 30.24 4.27 -29.91
C LEU A 585 29.64 4.79 -31.22
N THR A 586 28.72 5.76 -31.14
CA THR A 586 28.13 6.41 -32.33
C THR A 586 29.18 7.23 -33.08
N ALA A 587 30.03 7.99 -32.37
CA ALA A 587 31.14 8.73 -32.95
C ALA A 587 32.20 7.81 -33.58
N ALA A 588 32.37 6.60 -33.04
CA ALA A 588 33.22 5.54 -33.60
C ALA A 588 32.57 4.77 -34.78
N GLY A 589 31.39 5.19 -35.26
CA GLY A 589 30.72 4.58 -36.42
C GLY A 589 29.97 3.28 -36.14
N VAL A 590 29.75 2.90 -34.86
CA VAL A 590 29.04 1.67 -34.49
C VAL A 590 27.54 1.85 -34.69
N LYS A 591 26.91 0.96 -35.47
CA LYS A 591 25.47 1.00 -35.78
C LYS A 591 24.60 0.61 -34.57
N ASP A 592 23.36 1.12 -34.55
CA ASP A 592 22.44 1.06 -33.41
C ASP A 592 22.21 -0.34 -32.78
N PRO A 593 22.00 -1.44 -33.53
CA PRO A 593 21.86 -2.77 -32.93
C PRO A 593 23.14 -3.29 -32.27
N GLN A 594 24.30 -3.00 -32.86
CA GLN A 594 25.61 -3.44 -32.36
C GLN A 594 26.04 -2.63 -31.13
N ARG A 595 25.65 -1.34 -31.08
CA ARG A 595 25.92 -0.44 -29.95
C ARG A 595 25.32 -0.98 -28.66
N ASP A 596 24.08 -1.46 -28.70
CA ASP A 596 23.42 -2.04 -27.52
C ASP A 596 24.06 -3.34 -27.08
N SER A 597 24.44 -4.22 -28.01
CA SER A 597 25.16 -5.46 -27.70
C SER A 597 26.51 -5.19 -27.03
N VAL A 598 27.25 -4.15 -27.45
CA VAL A 598 28.50 -3.73 -26.79
C VAL A 598 28.20 -3.24 -25.37
N ARG A 599 27.26 -2.30 -25.22
CA ARG A 599 26.89 -1.75 -23.90
C ARG A 599 26.41 -2.82 -22.93
N PHE A 600 25.61 -3.80 -23.38
CA PHE A 600 25.12 -4.88 -22.53
C PHE A 600 26.23 -5.81 -22.05
N ARG A 601 27.20 -6.11 -22.91
CA ARG A 601 28.39 -6.88 -22.49
C ARG A 601 29.21 -6.10 -21.47
N GLU A 602 29.39 -4.80 -21.66
CA GLU A 602 30.11 -3.95 -20.71
C GLU A 602 29.36 -3.77 -19.38
N ILE A 603 28.01 -3.77 -19.38
CA ILE A 603 27.21 -3.78 -18.14
C ILE A 603 27.35 -5.12 -17.43
N LYS A 604 27.24 -6.24 -18.16
CA LYS A 604 27.36 -7.58 -17.59
C LYS A 604 28.74 -7.84 -16.98
N SER A 605 29.80 -7.26 -17.55
CA SER A 605 31.16 -7.33 -17.00
C SER A 605 31.46 -6.30 -15.91
N GLY A 606 30.51 -5.42 -15.58
CA GLY A 606 30.68 -4.34 -14.60
C GLY A 606 31.50 -3.15 -15.08
N LYS A 607 31.96 -3.14 -16.33
CA LYS A 607 32.73 -2.05 -16.95
C LYS A 607 31.87 -0.79 -17.18
N LEU A 608 30.58 -0.98 -17.46
CA LEU A 608 29.61 0.10 -17.67
C LEU A 608 28.55 0.07 -16.56
N LYS A 609 28.37 1.19 -15.86
CA LYS A 609 27.39 1.30 -14.76
C LYS A 609 26.04 1.75 -15.30
N MET A 610 24.98 1.09 -14.82
CA MET A 610 23.59 1.49 -15.02
C MET A 610 22.98 1.80 -13.64
N PRO A 611 22.20 2.88 -13.48
CA PRO A 611 21.54 3.15 -12.21
C PRO A 611 20.41 2.14 -11.96
N ALA A 612 20.03 1.95 -10.70
CA ALA A 612 18.90 1.09 -10.34
C ALA A 612 17.58 1.56 -10.97
N VAL A 613 17.38 2.88 -11.03
CA VAL A 613 16.32 3.55 -11.78
C VAL A 613 16.91 4.79 -12.43
N GLY A 614 16.52 5.07 -13.67
CA GLY A 614 16.91 6.29 -14.39
C GLY A 614 15.71 6.92 -15.09
N ALA A 615 15.60 8.24 -15.03
CA ALA A 615 14.54 8.98 -15.73
C ALA A 615 15.11 9.75 -16.93
N LEU A 616 14.36 9.74 -18.02
CA LEU A 616 14.65 10.46 -19.24
C LEU A 616 13.36 11.07 -19.79
N TYR A 617 13.38 12.36 -20.08
CA TYR A 617 12.27 13.12 -20.63
C TYR A 617 12.60 13.44 -22.07
N THR A 618 11.70 13.17 -23.01
CA THR A 618 11.87 13.57 -24.40
C THR A 618 10.67 14.37 -24.89
N LEU A 619 10.96 15.24 -25.84
CA LEU A 619 9.97 15.91 -26.64
C LEU A 619 10.31 15.65 -28.10
N THR A 620 9.37 15.06 -28.82
CA THR A 620 9.54 14.70 -30.23
C THR A 620 8.43 15.31 -31.09
N GLY A 621 8.76 15.67 -32.32
CA GLY A 621 7.82 16.26 -33.27
C GLY A 621 8.44 16.44 -34.65
N LYS A 622 7.65 16.92 -35.62
CA LYS A 622 8.22 17.31 -36.92
C LYS A 622 8.99 18.61 -36.77
N LYS A 623 10.04 18.80 -37.58
CA LYS A 623 10.86 20.01 -37.52
C LYS A 623 10.08 21.27 -37.89
N GLU A 624 9.09 21.15 -38.78
CA GLU A 624 8.18 22.25 -39.16
C GLU A 624 7.22 22.67 -38.04
N ASP A 625 6.96 21.80 -37.05
CA ASP A 625 6.06 22.10 -35.94
C ASP A 625 6.73 22.93 -34.83
N TYR A 626 8.05 23.19 -34.95
CA TYR A 626 8.85 23.98 -34.01
C TYR A 626 9.05 25.41 -34.49
N ASP A 627 8.53 26.36 -33.72
CA ASP A 627 8.79 27.77 -33.90
C ASP A 627 9.98 28.21 -33.03
N ALA A 628 11.10 28.50 -33.68
CA ALA A 628 12.34 28.93 -33.03
C ALA A 628 12.28 30.36 -32.46
N ALA A 629 11.35 31.20 -32.90
CA ALA A 629 11.17 32.56 -32.39
C ALA A 629 10.37 32.56 -31.08
N THR A 630 9.34 31.69 -30.99
CA THR A 630 8.49 31.60 -29.80
C THR A 630 8.85 30.45 -28.86
N ASN A 631 9.79 29.58 -29.26
CA ASN A 631 10.20 28.36 -28.56
C ASN A 631 9.01 27.43 -28.23
N LYS A 632 8.07 27.31 -29.17
CA LYS A 632 6.84 26.49 -29.02
C LYS A 632 6.81 25.37 -30.05
N LEU A 633 6.23 24.24 -29.64
CA LEU A 633 6.01 23.06 -30.48
C LEU A 633 4.49 22.80 -30.58
N SER A 634 3.91 23.00 -31.76
CA SER A 634 2.45 22.95 -31.97
C SER A 634 1.86 21.53 -31.87
N ARG A 635 2.64 20.52 -32.30
CA ARG A 635 2.27 19.09 -32.24
C ARG A 635 3.42 18.28 -31.66
N ALA A 636 3.53 18.35 -30.35
CA ALA A 636 4.54 17.63 -29.60
C ALA A 636 4.06 16.27 -29.12
N ARG A 637 4.95 15.30 -29.11
CA ARG A 637 4.78 14.03 -28.38
C ARG A 637 5.74 14.03 -27.20
N PRO A 638 5.30 14.50 -26.02
CA PRO A 638 6.09 14.36 -24.81
C PRO A 638 6.11 12.89 -24.41
N LEU A 639 7.29 12.40 -24.07
CA LEU A 639 7.48 11.04 -23.63
C LEU A 639 8.40 11.03 -22.42
N SER A 640 7.89 10.48 -21.33
CA SER A 640 8.69 10.18 -20.16
C SER A 640 9.12 8.72 -20.22
N VAL A 641 10.41 8.48 -19.98
CA VAL A 641 11.04 7.16 -20.04
C VAL A 641 11.66 6.85 -18.70
N VAL A 642 11.31 5.68 -18.14
CA VAL A 642 11.87 5.19 -16.87
C VAL A 642 12.67 3.94 -17.15
N TYR A 643 13.99 4.03 -17.08
CA TYR A 643 14.91 2.91 -17.16
C TYR A 643 14.87 2.11 -15.86
N ILE A 644 14.56 0.82 -15.98
CA ILE A 644 14.59 -0.17 -14.90
C ILE A 644 15.33 -1.38 -15.46
N PRO A 645 16.66 -1.45 -15.31
CA PRO A 645 17.47 -2.52 -15.90
C PRO A 645 16.94 -3.90 -15.53
N TYR A 646 16.81 -4.77 -16.54
CA TYR A 646 16.31 -6.15 -16.42
C TYR A 646 14.82 -6.30 -16.08
N ALA A 647 14.02 -5.23 -16.04
CA ALA A 647 12.58 -5.34 -15.86
C ALA A 647 11.90 -6.13 -16.99
N THR A 648 10.90 -6.93 -16.64
CA THR A 648 10.01 -7.67 -17.56
C THR A 648 8.56 -7.19 -17.38
N PRO A 649 7.62 -7.48 -18.31
CA PRO A 649 6.21 -7.10 -18.17
C PRO A 649 5.63 -7.54 -16.82
N GLU A 650 6.02 -8.72 -16.35
CA GLU A 650 5.59 -9.31 -15.08
C GLU A 650 6.17 -8.57 -13.88
N SER A 651 7.44 -8.13 -13.96
CA SER A 651 8.10 -7.46 -12.83
C SER A 651 7.61 -6.03 -12.59
N VAL A 652 7.11 -5.36 -13.63
CA VAL A 652 6.67 -3.95 -13.56
C VAL A 652 5.18 -3.75 -13.85
N GLY A 653 4.44 -4.79 -14.21
CA GLY A 653 3.00 -4.74 -14.43
C GLY A 653 2.58 -3.87 -15.62
N VAL A 654 3.41 -3.75 -16.66
CA VAL A 654 3.10 -3.01 -17.88
C VAL A 654 3.30 -3.88 -19.12
N SER A 655 2.45 -3.69 -20.14
CA SER A 655 2.48 -4.46 -21.38
C SER A 655 3.80 -4.27 -22.14
N ALA A 656 4.31 -5.30 -22.81
CA ALA A 656 5.38 -5.13 -23.81
C ALA A 656 4.86 -4.59 -25.15
N VAL A 657 3.54 -4.65 -25.35
CA VAL A 657 2.84 -4.12 -26.53
C VAL A 657 2.35 -2.71 -26.23
N PRO A 658 2.69 -1.70 -27.05
CA PRO A 658 2.17 -0.34 -26.88
C PRO A 658 0.64 -0.33 -26.99
N LEU A 659 -0.02 0.16 -25.94
CA LEU A 659 -1.48 0.37 -25.92
C LEU A 659 -1.78 1.89 -25.93
N PRO A 660 -2.87 2.34 -26.58
CA PRO A 660 -3.24 3.75 -26.59
C PRO A 660 -3.36 4.31 -25.17
N ASP A 661 -2.72 5.46 -24.92
CA ASP A 661 -2.74 6.17 -23.64
C ASP A 661 -2.29 5.36 -22.40
N GLN A 662 -1.55 4.26 -22.61
CA GLN A 662 -1.02 3.42 -21.54
C GLN A 662 0.50 3.28 -21.62
N PRO A 663 1.18 3.13 -20.47
CA PRO A 663 2.61 2.85 -20.46
C PRO A 663 2.90 1.44 -20.96
N TRP A 664 4.03 1.27 -21.65
CA TRP A 664 4.51 -0.03 -22.11
C TRP A 664 6.01 -0.19 -21.86
N ILE A 665 6.49 -1.42 -21.68
CA ILE A 665 7.91 -1.72 -21.50
C ILE A 665 8.58 -2.02 -22.84
N MET A 666 9.74 -1.39 -23.06
CA MET A 666 10.63 -1.62 -24.17
C MET A 666 11.85 -2.44 -23.73
N PHE A 667 12.23 -3.42 -24.55
CA PHE A 667 13.39 -4.30 -24.34
C PHE A 667 13.37 -5.03 -22.98
N PRO A 668 12.27 -5.73 -22.65
CA PRO A 668 12.14 -6.43 -21.38
C PRO A 668 13.28 -7.45 -21.17
N GLY A 669 13.72 -7.59 -19.92
CA GLY A 669 14.80 -8.50 -19.51
C GLY A 669 16.21 -8.05 -19.90
N THR A 670 16.38 -6.88 -20.54
CA THR A 670 17.70 -6.37 -20.96
C THR A 670 18.22 -5.28 -20.01
N PRO A 671 19.54 -4.99 -20.01
CA PRO A 671 20.10 -3.90 -19.21
C PRO A 671 19.53 -2.50 -19.51
N LYS A 672 18.90 -2.30 -20.68
CA LYS A 672 18.23 -1.03 -21.04
C LYS A 672 16.71 -1.09 -20.92
N ALA A 673 16.14 -2.13 -20.31
CA ALA A 673 14.69 -2.24 -20.12
C ALA A 673 14.13 -0.93 -19.55
N HIS A 674 13.12 -0.38 -20.22
CA HIS A 674 12.53 0.91 -19.83
C HIS A 674 11.06 1.00 -20.14
N ILE A 675 10.32 1.69 -19.27
CA ILE A 675 8.91 1.98 -19.44
C ILE A 675 8.77 3.28 -20.21
N MET A 676 7.96 3.25 -21.25
CA MET A 676 7.56 4.39 -22.08
C MET A 676 6.25 4.92 -21.54
N ILE A 677 6.18 6.21 -21.24
CA ILE A 677 4.98 6.87 -20.72
C ILE A 677 4.64 8.07 -21.61
N VAL A 678 3.49 8.01 -22.28
CA VAL A 678 3.01 9.09 -23.15
C VAL A 678 2.39 10.17 -22.27
N GLY A 679 2.88 11.41 -22.38
CA GLY A 679 2.28 12.54 -21.69
C GLY A 679 1.15 13.16 -22.52
N SER A 680 0.11 13.67 -21.85
CA SER A 680 -0.71 14.76 -22.39
C SER A 680 -0.11 16.08 -21.89
N MET A 681 0.27 16.99 -22.80
CA MET A 681 0.50 18.38 -22.41
C MET A 681 -0.87 19.04 -22.29
N THR A 682 -1.43 19.12 -21.08
CA THR A 682 -2.39 20.20 -20.79
C THR A 682 -1.61 21.51 -20.62
N PRO A 683 -2.09 22.62 -21.22
CA PRO A 683 -1.39 23.90 -21.29
C PRO A 683 -1.07 24.54 -19.93
#